data_AF-A0A950EGB8-F1
#
_entry.id   AF-A0A950EGB8-F1
#
_cell.length_a   1.000
_cell.length_b   1.000
_cell.length_c   1.000
_cell.angle_alpha   90.00
_cell.angle_beta   90.00
_cell.angle_gamma   90.00
#
_symmetry.space_group_name_H-M   'P 1'
#
loop_
_entity.id
_entity.type
_entity.pdbx_description
1 polymer ?
#
loop_
_entity_poly.entity_id
_entity_poly.type
_entity_poly.pdbx_seq_one_letter_code
_entity_poly.pdbx_strand_id
1 'polypeptide(L)'
;MVRSWKRVAALTAAAVVTASVATLRGADEPAPTLRDGFESPKTAWQQEQTDATVDLLAHERSNRAAHEGQLSERFQFVAGLGSTFFYSYALPKVPVTDDLKVGLYVRSNRGGVRLYGRVVLPADTDPDTGQPSFVLVPGTIYDNVDRWQRLELIHMLPSIERQARVLRASTRRPVSLEGAYLERLVVNLFGGVGDSEAFLDELTVTPVPAEAVEARSRPAEGGPPAPEAARPPRPEPSTAVPRIQLERNRLRKRGEDGQEYDWFFTAIHAPGADVSKLRRAGFDVLSESIDADPERIREAVARGLMLMPDLDATAEGAPVDPERTVAAASSYPFRDAVAFWNLGDHLGRSRDPQVRALELERIRATIQVFRNLKGGFSRLTTGTIDGDLPFYATLPRNLDLFGIRPNAWGSTQTTLDTYQFLRQRRNLTVLSNATGLFWAWLPAAPPPVVQTAVWGQDVPPAWGYPQVLPEQIRVLTYMTLGAGYRGIGFRGNADLTRDAGRPLLIEMALLNEEIDLCESILANSNDPIPLYDTYRPDPSNLPPPGSAPNQRIQVEKEYDPHPSIRVAVLGTRDKRGALLLVADTAAAQQYQPPQMAMNDLKVVVPGLESAQAFEISPGGVRVLERDRVPGGVRISVSDFGVTSLILVTTDDAVADRIQAAIARVRPLACQLAIEQAEHRLQSVSATIGRLSEDGHRLFDPDDPKNPPLQPGIPAPNEEADLLAKSEEMIKAAREALEREDYPLAWSEARRAGRPLRILMRAHWEKANEALVKTLNPPEDDSELQARRRARLDSKKEEPRPPDYKVVSEPVCSPPLVSADTLPQHYIWLDWLRTGTFGRNLVPTGSFEDTESLEASGWIDMSHHFEGITSKIWVVREGGRDQNVLKMRVDPKDRGKLDDLPPVLDFPAAAIRSPSIRVKAGQFLRISVLVRKANPTPPGAGGLIIADSIGGETLQYRSLAAFPKFKKVVVFRRAPCDGAFTVTLGLAGYGEAYFDDLRVEAVEQYGEAPPADMAGRPRLRRPEYAPAPSTATRPPRLGTRSSR
;
A
#
# COMPACT_ATOMS: atom_id res chain seq x y z
N MET A 1 -57.88 -7.46 -82.12
CA MET A 1 -56.82 -7.51 -81.08
C MET A 1 -57.41 -6.94 -79.80
N VAL A 2 -57.48 -7.59 -78.64
CA VAL A 2 -57.35 -8.99 -78.21
C VAL A 2 -58.35 -9.10 -77.05
N ARG A 3 -59.31 -10.03 -77.21
CA ARG A 3 -59.98 -10.91 -76.20
C ARG A 3 -60.05 -10.42 -74.74
N SER A 4 -61.14 -10.56 -73.97
CA SER A 4 -62.31 -11.45 -74.02
C SER A 4 -62.72 -11.57 -72.54
N TRP A 5 -63.90 -11.06 -72.17
CA TRP A 5 -65.00 -11.85 -71.59
C TRP A 5 -64.89 -12.14 -70.08
N LYS A 6 -65.83 -11.58 -69.31
CA LYS A 6 -67.06 -12.27 -68.80
C LYS A 6 -66.74 -12.95 -67.45
N ARG A 7 -67.61 -13.02 -66.45
CA ARG A 7 -69.08 -13.13 -66.38
C ARG A 7 -69.39 -13.03 -64.86
N VAL A 8 -70.49 -12.38 -64.41
CA VAL A 8 -71.80 -13.04 -64.10
C VAL A 8 -71.65 -14.08 -62.98
N ALA A 9 -72.53 -14.23 -62.00
CA ALA A 9 -73.71 -13.55 -61.53
C ALA A 9 -74.16 -14.37 -60.28
N ALA A 10 -74.95 -13.77 -59.40
CA ALA A 10 -76.32 -14.19 -59.14
C ALA A 10 -76.56 -15.33 -58.15
N LEU A 11 -77.74 -15.20 -57.54
CA LEU A 11 -78.58 -16.16 -56.84
C LEU A 11 -78.30 -16.32 -55.34
N THR A 12 -79.08 -15.72 -54.44
CA THR A 12 -80.51 -15.90 -54.12
C THR A 12 -80.87 -17.29 -53.58
N ALA A 13 -81.33 -17.25 -52.33
CA ALA A 13 -82.60 -17.81 -51.85
C ALA A 13 -82.69 -19.31 -51.55
N ALA A 14 -83.52 -19.56 -50.52
CA ALA A 14 -84.23 -20.78 -50.21
C ALA A 14 -83.48 -21.87 -49.42
N ALA A 15 -83.38 -21.67 -48.10
CA ALA A 15 -83.63 -22.72 -47.09
C ALA A 15 -83.72 -22.11 -45.68
N VAL A 16 -84.69 -21.20 -45.49
CA VAL A 16 -85.22 -20.91 -44.14
C VAL A 16 -86.12 -22.09 -43.79
N VAL A 17 -85.48 -23.20 -43.44
CA VAL A 17 -86.12 -24.44 -43.01
C VAL A 17 -86.23 -24.39 -41.50
N THR A 18 -87.47 -24.38 -41.05
CA THR A 18 -87.93 -24.88 -39.76
C THR A 18 -87.09 -26.04 -39.23
N ALA A 19 -86.23 -25.75 -38.26
CA ALA A 19 -85.80 -26.71 -37.24
C ALA A 19 -85.34 -25.95 -35.98
N SER A 20 -86.27 -25.25 -35.33
CA SER A 20 -86.15 -25.05 -33.89
C SER A 20 -86.36 -26.42 -33.22
N VAL A 21 -85.26 -27.07 -32.83
CA VAL A 21 -85.01 -27.88 -31.61
C VAL A 21 -83.74 -28.72 -31.87
N ALA A 22 -82.60 -28.04 -31.83
CA ALA A 22 -81.31 -28.56 -31.40
C ALA A 22 -80.41 -27.36 -31.08
N THR A 23 -80.71 -26.80 -29.92
CA THR A 23 -79.83 -25.99 -29.08
C THR A 23 -78.33 -26.19 -29.33
N LEU A 24 -77.67 -25.13 -29.81
CA LEU A 24 -76.55 -24.48 -29.11
C LEU A 24 -75.61 -25.43 -28.34
N ARG A 25 -74.73 -26.17 -29.03
CA ARG A 25 -73.47 -26.68 -28.46
C ARG A 25 -72.39 -26.74 -29.54
N GLY A 26 -71.26 -26.12 -29.25
CA GLY A 26 -70.11 -25.88 -30.14
C GLY A 26 -69.86 -24.37 -30.25
N ALA A 27 -69.89 -23.60 -29.16
CA ALA A 27 -68.79 -23.46 -28.21
C ALA A 27 -67.48 -23.09 -28.92
N ASP A 28 -67.12 -21.80 -28.83
CA ASP A 28 -65.75 -21.32 -28.86
C ASP A 28 -64.83 -22.37 -28.24
N GLU A 29 -63.91 -22.96 -28.99
CA GLU A 29 -62.77 -23.61 -28.35
C GLU A 29 -61.91 -22.49 -27.75
N PRO A 30 -61.81 -22.37 -26.41
CA PRO A 30 -60.97 -21.35 -25.81
C PRO A 30 -59.53 -21.60 -26.24
N ALA A 31 -58.88 -20.58 -26.81
CA ALA A 31 -57.48 -20.67 -27.18
C ALA A 31 -56.66 -21.18 -25.97
N PRO A 32 -55.76 -22.17 -26.18
CA PRO A 32 -55.00 -22.79 -25.09
C PRO A 32 -54.33 -21.71 -24.24
N THR A 33 -54.72 -21.67 -22.97
CA THR A 33 -54.32 -20.65 -22.00
C THR A 33 -53.51 -21.30 -20.89
N LEU A 34 -52.31 -20.78 -20.63
CA LEU A 34 -51.53 -21.15 -19.47
C LEU A 34 -52.01 -20.32 -18.29
N ARG A 35 -52.56 -20.97 -17.27
CA ARG A 35 -52.99 -20.35 -16.01
C ARG A 35 -52.19 -20.91 -14.84
N ASP A 36 -51.64 -20.03 -14.00
CA ASP A 36 -51.01 -20.40 -12.73
C ASP A 36 -51.61 -19.56 -11.60
N GLY A 37 -52.32 -20.23 -10.69
CA GLY A 37 -52.98 -19.63 -9.53
C GLY A 37 -52.13 -19.65 -8.26
N PHE A 38 -50.85 -20.04 -8.32
CA PHE A 38 -49.92 -19.89 -7.20
C PHE A 38 -50.24 -20.66 -5.89
N GLU A 39 -51.12 -21.67 -5.96
CA GLU A 39 -51.58 -22.49 -4.84
C GLU A 39 -50.60 -23.59 -4.38
N SER A 40 -49.49 -23.80 -5.10
CA SER A 40 -48.49 -24.79 -4.68
C SER A 40 -47.61 -24.25 -3.55
N PRO A 41 -47.15 -25.07 -2.59
CA PRO A 41 -46.31 -24.61 -1.48
C PRO A 41 -44.92 -24.12 -1.90
N LYS A 42 -44.51 -24.29 -3.17
CA LYS A 42 -43.23 -23.85 -3.70
C LYS A 42 -43.36 -22.48 -4.37
N THR A 43 -42.44 -21.55 -4.07
CA THR A 43 -42.33 -20.27 -4.76
C THR A 43 -41.97 -20.46 -6.24
N ALA A 44 -42.59 -19.68 -7.12
CA ALA A 44 -42.47 -19.82 -8.57
C ALA A 44 -41.59 -18.74 -9.20
N TRP A 45 -41.49 -17.57 -8.56
CA TRP A 45 -40.65 -16.47 -9.02
C TRP A 45 -39.21 -16.65 -8.52
N GLN A 46 -38.24 -16.36 -9.37
CA GLN A 46 -36.81 -16.47 -9.06
C GLN A 46 -36.18 -15.08 -9.10
N GLN A 47 -35.28 -14.80 -8.15
CA GLN A 47 -34.62 -13.51 -8.08
C GLN A 47 -33.63 -13.35 -9.26
N GLU A 48 -33.65 -12.18 -9.91
CA GLU A 48 -32.72 -11.77 -10.96
C GLU A 48 -31.86 -10.60 -10.48
N GLN A 49 -31.01 -10.07 -11.37
CA GLN A 49 -30.11 -8.95 -11.07
C GLN A 49 -30.86 -7.72 -10.53
N THR A 50 -30.30 -7.09 -9.51
CA THR A 50 -30.87 -5.96 -8.77
C THR A 50 -29.82 -4.86 -8.63
N ASP A 51 -30.16 -3.61 -8.93
CA ASP A 51 -29.27 -2.43 -8.76
C ASP A 51 -29.51 -1.70 -7.43
N ALA A 52 -30.67 -1.90 -6.81
CA ALA A 52 -31.03 -1.34 -5.52
C ALA A 52 -30.44 -2.18 -4.37
N THR A 53 -29.98 -1.52 -3.30
CA THR A 53 -29.68 -2.23 -2.05
C THR A 53 -31.00 -2.67 -1.42
N VAL A 54 -31.38 -3.93 -1.57
CA VAL A 54 -32.64 -4.48 -1.06
C VAL A 54 -32.37 -5.49 0.04
N ASP A 55 -32.95 -5.26 1.22
CA ASP A 55 -33.00 -6.25 2.30
C ASP A 55 -34.31 -7.04 2.19
N LEU A 56 -34.24 -8.28 1.70
CA LEU A 56 -35.41 -9.14 1.51
C LEU A 56 -35.76 -9.84 2.84
N LEU A 57 -36.85 -9.39 3.46
CA LEU A 57 -37.34 -9.89 4.74
C LEU A 57 -38.13 -11.20 4.60
N ALA A 58 -38.89 -11.35 3.49
CA ALA A 58 -39.65 -12.57 3.22
C ALA A 58 -39.91 -12.76 1.72
N HIS A 59 -39.76 -14.01 1.24
CA HIS A 59 -40.25 -14.48 -0.05
C HIS A 59 -40.87 -15.87 0.15
N GLU A 60 -42.20 -15.93 0.18
CA GLU A 60 -42.94 -17.12 0.59
C GLU A 60 -44.30 -17.23 -0.11
N ARG A 61 -44.90 -18.42 -0.05
CA ARG A 61 -46.34 -18.60 -0.32
C ARG A 61 -47.11 -18.16 0.91
N SER A 62 -48.01 -17.19 0.76
CA SER A 62 -48.72 -16.59 1.89
C SER A 62 -50.22 -16.61 1.69
N ASN A 63 -50.95 -16.88 2.77
CA ASN A 63 -52.40 -16.75 2.83
C ASN A 63 -52.86 -15.35 3.33
N ARG A 64 -51.93 -14.40 3.48
CA ARG A 64 -52.21 -13.05 4.00
C ARG A 64 -53.09 -12.22 3.07
N ALA A 65 -52.91 -12.40 1.76
CA ALA A 65 -53.75 -11.81 0.72
C ALA A 65 -53.75 -12.75 -0.46
N ALA A 66 -54.91 -13.13 -0.97
CA ALA A 66 -55.07 -13.85 -2.23
C ALA A 66 -56.11 -13.11 -3.08
N HIS A 67 -55.95 -13.14 -4.39
CA HIS A 67 -56.92 -12.66 -5.36
C HIS A 67 -57.92 -13.77 -5.70
N GLU A 68 -57.41 -14.96 -6.00
CA GLU A 68 -58.18 -16.17 -6.28
C GLU A 68 -57.56 -17.34 -5.51
N GLY A 69 -58.37 -18.24 -4.94
CA GLY A 69 -57.85 -19.34 -4.11
C GLY A 69 -57.51 -18.93 -2.67
N GLN A 70 -56.49 -19.55 -2.07
CA GLN A 70 -56.08 -19.33 -0.67
C GLN A 70 -54.65 -18.79 -0.52
N LEU A 71 -53.80 -18.86 -1.54
CA LEU A 71 -52.39 -18.50 -1.46
C LEU A 71 -51.98 -17.54 -2.58
N SER A 72 -51.10 -16.59 -2.27
CA SER A 72 -50.38 -15.81 -3.28
C SER A 72 -48.87 -15.82 -2.99
N GLU A 73 -48.04 -15.40 -3.95
CA GLU A 73 -46.61 -15.24 -3.71
C GLU A 73 -46.32 -13.87 -3.10
N ARG A 74 -45.76 -13.84 -1.90
CA ARG A 74 -45.51 -12.65 -1.10
C ARG A 74 -44.04 -12.28 -1.10
N PHE A 75 -43.77 -10.98 -1.24
CA PHE A 75 -42.47 -10.35 -1.13
C PHE A 75 -42.54 -9.25 -0.07
N GLN A 76 -41.69 -9.30 0.93
CA GLN A 76 -41.52 -8.24 1.92
C GLN A 76 -40.05 -7.83 1.93
N PHE A 77 -39.77 -6.54 1.72
CA PHE A 77 -38.39 -6.07 1.60
C PHE A 77 -38.26 -4.58 1.95
N VAL A 78 -37.04 -4.18 2.31
CA VAL A 78 -36.65 -2.77 2.51
C VAL A 78 -35.73 -2.37 1.37
N ALA A 79 -36.17 -1.44 0.51
CA ALA A 79 -35.40 -1.00 -0.63
C ALA A 79 -34.64 0.30 -0.34
N GLY A 80 -33.33 0.35 -0.61
CA GLY A 80 -32.51 1.56 -0.59
C GLY A 80 -32.56 2.32 -1.92
N LEU A 81 -31.52 3.10 -2.22
CA LEU A 81 -31.40 3.83 -3.48
C LEU A 81 -31.19 2.86 -4.65
N GLY A 82 -31.95 3.03 -5.73
CA GLY A 82 -31.86 2.22 -6.95
C GLY A 82 -33.07 2.40 -7.85
N SER A 83 -33.22 1.54 -8.86
CA SER A 83 -34.32 1.64 -9.83
C SER A 83 -34.91 0.28 -10.25
N THR A 84 -34.23 -0.81 -9.92
CA THR A 84 -34.54 -2.17 -10.37
C THR A 84 -34.45 -3.16 -9.21
N PHE A 85 -35.49 -3.98 -9.08
CA PHE A 85 -35.55 -5.15 -8.23
C PHE A 85 -36.34 -6.24 -8.96
N PHE A 86 -35.63 -7.06 -9.74
CA PHE A 86 -36.25 -7.96 -10.71
C PHE A 86 -36.46 -9.38 -10.18
N TYR A 87 -37.63 -9.93 -10.43
CA TYR A 87 -37.95 -11.35 -10.28
C TYR A 87 -38.45 -11.90 -11.60
N SER A 88 -38.01 -13.11 -11.98
CA SER A 88 -38.44 -13.77 -13.22
C SER A 88 -39.29 -15.02 -12.96
N TYR A 89 -40.20 -15.28 -13.90
CA TYR A 89 -41.02 -16.47 -13.96
C TYR A 89 -40.78 -17.15 -15.31
N ALA A 90 -40.35 -18.41 -15.27
CA ALA A 90 -40.02 -19.17 -16.48
C ALA A 90 -41.30 -19.59 -17.25
N LEU A 91 -41.33 -19.27 -18.54
CA LEU A 91 -42.35 -19.73 -19.47
C LEU A 91 -41.76 -20.78 -20.43
N PRO A 92 -42.60 -21.69 -20.97
CA PRO A 92 -42.22 -22.43 -22.16
C PRO A 92 -41.95 -21.45 -23.31
N LYS A 93 -41.26 -21.88 -24.37
CA LYS A 93 -40.98 -21.02 -25.53
C LYS A 93 -42.29 -20.65 -26.26
N VAL A 94 -42.90 -19.53 -25.89
CA VAL A 94 -44.18 -19.07 -26.47
C VAL A 94 -43.87 -18.17 -27.67
N PRO A 95 -44.25 -18.55 -28.91
CA PRO A 95 -44.02 -17.71 -30.08
C PRO A 95 -44.79 -16.39 -29.94
N VAL A 96 -44.16 -15.27 -30.29
CA VAL A 96 -44.83 -13.97 -30.23
C VAL A 96 -45.76 -13.79 -31.42
N THR A 97 -47.06 -13.68 -31.17
CA THR A 97 -48.10 -13.38 -32.16
C THR A 97 -48.80 -12.05 -31.82
N ASP A 98 -49.57 -11.49 -32.76
CA ASP A 98 -50.34 -10.25 -32.52
C ASP A 98 -51.41 -10.41 -31.42
N ASP A 99 -51.91 -11.63 -31.22
CA ASP A 99 -52.95 -11.95 -30.24
C ASP A 99 -52.40 -12.36 -28.86
N LEU A 100 -51.07 -12.39 -28.68
CA LEU A 100 -50.44 -12.78 -27.41
C LEU A 100 -50.69 -11.74 -26.30
N LYS A 101 -51.32 -12.20 -25.21
CA LYS A 101 -51.63 -11.42 -24.02
C LYS A 101 -51.14 -12.14 -22.77
N VAL A 102 -50.55 -11.37 -21.85
CA VAL A 102 -50.19 -11.83 -20.51
C VAL A 102 -50.91 -10.96 -19.49
N GLY A 103 -51.51 -11.56 -18.47
CA GLY A 103 -52.09 -10.85 -17.33
C GLY A 103 -51.58 -11.42 -16.01
N LEU A 104 -51.19 -10.56 -15.08
CA LEU A 104 -50.76 -10.90 -13.72
C LEU A 104 -51.45 -9.98 -12.72
N TYR A 105 -52.08 -10.51 -11.68
CA TYR A 105 -52.61 -9.67 -10.61
C TYR A 105 -51.53 -9.34 -9.59
N VAL A 106 -51.43 -8.05 -9.26
CA VAL A 106 -50.46 -7.51 -8.31
C VAL A 106 -51.19 -6.69 -7.27
N ARG A 107 -50.78 -6.83 -6.01
CA ARG A 107 -51.15 -5.93 -4.91
C ARG A 107 -49.89 -5.51 -4.18
N SER A 108 -49.66 -4.22 -4.02
CA SER A 108 -48.46 -3.69 -3.38
C SER A 108 -48.81 -2.47 -2.53
N ASN A 109 -48.16 -2.31 -1.39
CA ASN A 109 -48.30 -1.12 -0.54
C ASN A 109 -47.61 0.13 -1.15
N ARG A 110 -46.99 -0.01 -2.33
CA ARG A 110 -46.40 1.08 -3.11
C ARG A 110 -46.70 0.96 -4.61
N GLY A 111 -46.86 2.12 -5.24
CA GLY A 111 -46.93 2.23 -6.70
C GLY A 111 -45.55 2.05 -7.36
N GLY A 112 -45.52 1.69 -8.63
CA GLY A 112 -44.29 1.59 -9.43
C GLY A 112 -43.90 0.17 -9.84
N VAL A 113 -44.55 -0.87 -9.30
CA VAL A 113 -44.33 -2.26 -9.73
C VAL A 113 -44.66 -2.39 -11.22
N ARG A 114 -43.79 -3.01 -12.01
CA ARG A 114 -43.97 -3.11 -13.47
C ARG A 114 -43.70 -4.51 -13.98
N LEU A 115 -44.60 -5.01 -14.83
CA LEU A 115 -44.43 -6.27 -15.55
C LEU A 115 -43.63 -6.07 -16.84
N TYR A 116 -42.75 -7.01 -17.16
CA TYR A 116 -41.95 -7.07 -18.38
C TYR A 116 -42.00 -8.48 -18.97
N GLY A 117 -41.87 -8.59 -20.29
CA GLY A 117 -41.66 -9.86 -20.99
C GLY A 117 -40.25 -9.93 -21.56
N ARG A 118 -39.49 -10.97 -21.24
CA ARG A 118 -38.17 -11.24 -21.84
C ARG A 118 -38.35 -12.02 -23.14
N VAL A 119 -38.16 -11.33 -24.26
CA VAL A 119 -38.31 -11.90 -25.61
C VAL A 119 -36.93 -12.18 -26.17
N VAL A 120 -36.69 -13.43 -26.56
CA VAL A 120 -35.43 -13.88 -27.16
C VAL A 120 -35.53 -13.78 -28.68
N LEU A 121 -34.45 -13.30 -29.30
CA LEU A 121 -34.29 -13.13 -30.75
C LEU A 121 -33.29 -14.18 -31.25
N PRO A 122 -33.74 -15.38 -31.64
CA PRO A 122 -32.84 -16.50 -31.95
C PRO A 122 -31.97 -16.29 -33.20
N ALA A 123 -32.43 -15.46 -34.14
CA ALA A 123 -31.69 -15.14 -35.36
C ALA A 123 -30.58 -14.07 -35.16
N ASP A 124 -30.44 -13.50 -33.96
CA ASP A 124 -29.45 -12.47 -33.64
C ASP A 124 -28.56 -12.89 -32.46
N THR A 125 -27.29 -13.19 -32.71
CA THR A 125 -26.32 -13.62 -31.68
C THR A 125 -25.57 -12.41 -31.13
N ASP A 126 -25.55 -12.25 -29.81
CA ASP A 126 -24.78 -11.23 -29.10
C ASP A 126 -23.26 -11.52 -29.19
N PRO A 127 -22.43 -10.59 -29.71
CA PRO A 127 -20.99 -10.79 -29.88
C PRO A 127 -20.21 -10.89 -28.57
N ASP A 128 -20.71 -10.30 -27.48
CA ASP A 128 -19.99 -10.29 -26.19
C ASP A 128 -20.21 -11.59 -25.40
N THR A 129 -21.37 -12.23 -25.60
CA THR A 129 -21.78 -13.42 -24.84
C THR A 129 -21.87 -14.70 -25.67
N GLY A 130 -21.91 -14.60 -27.00
CA GLY A 130 -22.12 -15.72 -27.91
C GLY A 130 -23.51 -16.36 -27.82
N GLN A 131 -24.45 -15.75 -27.09
CA GLN A 131 -25.81 -16.24 -26.88
C GLN A 131 -26.82 -15.46 -27.73
N PRO A 132 -28.03 -16.01 -27.97
CA PRO A 132 -29.11 -15.25 -28.61
C PRO A 132 -29.45 -13.98 -27.83
N SER A 133 -29.61 -12.88 -28.56
CA SER A 133 -29.93 -11.57 -27.99
C SER A 133 -31.35 -11.56 -27.45
N PHE A 134 -31.63 -10.75 -26.44
CA PHE A 134 -32.98 -10.62 -25.87
C PHE A 134 -33.34 -9.16 -25.61
N VAL A 135 -34.65 -8.88 -25.58
CA VAL A 135 -35.20 -7.56 -25.24
C VAL A 135 -36.22 -7.69 -24.10
N LEU A 136 -36.21 -6.72 -23.18
CA LEU A 136 -37.23 -6.61 -22.14
C LEU A 136 -38.35 -5.69 -22.64
N VAL A 137 -39.53 -6.26 -22.86
CA VAL A 137 -40.71 -5.56 -23.33
C VAL A 137 -41.52 -5.07 -22.12
N PRO A 138 -41.67 -3.75 -21.92
CA PRO A 138 -42.37 -3.24 -20.75
C PRO A 138 -43.90 -3.33 -20.91
N GLY A 139 -44.58 -3.77 -19.87
CA GLY A 139 -46.03 -3.78 -19.72
C GLY A 139 -46.56 -2.58 -18.93
N THR A 140 -47.78 -2.73 -18.43
CA THR A 140 -48.44 -1.73 -17.57
C THR A 140 -47.74 -1.62 -16.20
N ILE A 141 -47.87 -0.44 -15.59
CA ILE A 141 -47.36 -0.13 -14.25
C ILE A 141 -48.48 -0.25 -13.23
N TYR A 142 -48.15 -0.66 -12.02
CA TYR A 142 -49.02 -0.68 -10.86
C TYR A 142 -49.09 0.71 -10.23
N ASP A 143 -50.31 1.24 -10.09
CA ASP A 143 -50.58 2.57 -9.55
C ASP A 143 -51.65 2.57 -8.44
N ASN A 144 -52.43 1.50 -8.30
CA ASN A 144 -53.51 1.40 -7.31
C ASN A 144 -53.06 0.75 -5.99
N VAL A 145 -52.30 1.51 -5.19
CA VAL A 145 -51.74 1.09 -3.89
C VAL A 145 -52.75 0.32 -3.01
N ASP A 146 -52.28 -0.79 -2.44
CA ASP A 146 -53.01 -1.71 -1.55
C ASP A 146 -54.26 -2.40 -2.14
N ARG A 147 -54.52 -2.26 -3.44
CA ARG A 147 -55.58 -2.96 -4.16
C ARG A 147 -55.02 -3.94 -5.18
N TRP A 148 -55.75 -5.02 -5.45
CA TRP A 148 -55.43 -5.91 -6.56
C TRP A 148 -55.65 -5.19 -7.89
N GLN A 149 -54.63 -5.20 -8.75
CA GLN A 149 -54.66 -4.63 -10.08
C GLN A 149 -54.05 -5.62 -11.06
N ARG A 150 -54.71 -5.83 -12.19
CA ARG A 150 -54.19 -6.65 -13.28
C ARG A 150 -53.16 -5.86 -14.08
N LEU A 151 -51.92 -6.34 -14.08
CA LEU A 151 -50.87 -5.86 -14.97
C LEU A 151 -50.85 -6.68 -16.25
N GLU A 152 -50.75 -6.01 -17.40
CA GLU A 152 -50.89 -6.63 -18.71
C GLU A 152 -49.70 -6.35 -19.63
N LEU A 153 -49.35 -7.37 -20.43
CA LEU A 153 -48.51 -7.24 -21.61
C LEU A 153 -49.41 -7.49 -22.83
N ILE A 154 -49.68 -6.41 -23.58
CA ILE A 154 -50.48 -6.40 -24.81
C ILE A 154 -49.69 -5.69 -25.92
N HIS A 155 -50.08 -5.91 -27.18
CA HIS A 155 -49.41 -5.31 -28.34
C HIS A 155 -47.88 -5.53 -28.34
N MET A 156 -47.48 -6.79 -28.16
CA MET A 156 -46.08 -7.19 -27.99
C MET A 156 -45.23 -6.86 -29.23
N LEU A 157 -45.72 -7.13 -30.45
CA LEU A 157 -44.96 -6.93 -31.68
C LEU A 157 -44.51 -5.46 -31.90
N PRO A 158 -45.38 -4.44 -31.81
CA PRO A 158 -44.96 -3.03 -31.88
C PRO A 158 -43.95 -2.64 -30.78
N SER A 159 -44.06 -3.24 -29.60
CA SER A 159 -43.17 -2.94 -28.47
C SER A 159 -41.79 -3.61 -28.62
N ILE A 160 -41.74 -4.82 -29.17
CA ILE A 160 -40.49 -5.51 -29.55
C ILE A 160 -39.77 -4.72 -30.64
N GLU A 161 -40.46 -4.27 -31.68
CA GLU A 161 -39.83 -3.51 -32.77
C GLU A 161 -39.27 -2.16 -32.28
N ARG A 162 -39.93 -1.50 -31.31
CA ARG A 162 -39.39 -0.31 -30.64
C ARG A 162 -38.09 -0.62 -29.89
N GLN A 163 -38.06 -1.69 -29.09
CA GLN A 163 -36.85 -2.08 -28.34
C GLN A 163 -35.73 -2.57 -29.28
N ALA A 164 -36.07 -3.31 -30.33
CA ALA A 164 -35.12 -3.74 -31.35
C ALA A 164 -34.52 -2.55 -32.10
N ARG A 165 -35.27 -1.47 -32.36
CA ARG A 165 -34.71 -0.23 -32.93
C ARG A 165 -33.68 0.42 -32.00
N VAL A 166 -33.92 0.44 -30.70
CA VAL A 166 -32.95 0.93 -29.69
C VAL A 166 -31.70 0.04 -29.68
N LEU A 167 -31.88 -1.28 -29.77
CA LEU A 167 -30.77 -2.23 -29.84
C LEU A 167 -29.93 -2.03 -31.12
N ARG A 168 -30.58 -1.86 -32.29
CA ARG A 168 -29.92 -1.54 -33.58
C ARG A 168 -29.12 -0.24 -33.50
N ALA A 169 -29.66 0.78 -32.84
CA ALA A 169 -29.00 2.09 -32.71
C ALA A 169 -27.78 2.06 -31.77
N SER A 170 -27.89 1.35 -30.64
CA SER A 170 -26.81 1.26 -29.64
C SER A 170 -25.66 0.34 -30.06
N THR A 171 -25.96 -0.77 -30.74
CA THR A 171 -24.96 -1.79 -31.13
C THR A 171 -24.50 -1.68 -32.59
N ARG A 172 -25.11 -0.78 -33.40
CA ARG A 172 -24.80 -0.55 -34.83
C ARG A 172 -24.84 -1.82 -35.71
N ARG A 173 -25.68 -2.80 -35.37
CA ARG A 173 -25.85 -4.05 -36.12
C ARG A 173 -27.30 -4.28 -36.58
N PRO A 174 -27.54 -5.06 -37.65
CA PRO A 174 -28.89 -5.47 -38.02
C PRO A 174 -29.43 -6.49 -37.00
N VAL A 175 -30.60 -6.21 -36.43
CA VAL A 175 -31.28 -7.10 -35.47
C VAL A 175 -32.49 -7.70 -36.16
N SER A 176 -32.46 -9.03 -36.39
CA SER A 176 -33.58 -9.80 -36.94
C SER A 176 -34.58 -10.19 -35.85
N LEU A 177 -35.88 -10.12 -36.18
CA LEU A 177 -36.98 -10.55 -35.29
C LEU A 177 -37.52 -11.94 -35.64
N GLU A 178 -36.87 -12.63 -36.58
CA GLU A 178 -37.34 -13.92 -37.05
C GLU A 178 -37.31 -14.97 -35.93
N GLY A 179 -38.43 -15.67 -35.73
CA GLY A 179 -38.56 -16.69 -34.70
C GLY A 179 -38.61 -16.18 -33.26
N ALA A 180 -38.90 -14.89 -33.03
CA ALA A 180 -38.96 -14.33 -31.68
C ALA A 180 -39.98 -15.06 -30.78
N TYR A 181 -39.56 -15.41 -29.56
CA TYR A 181 -40.41 -16.07 -28.57
C TYR A 181 -40.25 -15.46 -27.18
N LEU A 182 -41.32 -15.46 -26.40
CA LEU A 182 -41.35 -15.09 -25.00
C LEU A 182 -40.82 -16.27 -24.16
N GLU A 183 -39.70 -16.05 -23.47
CA GLU A 183 -39.04 -17.07 -22.64
C GLU A 183 -39.42 -16.92 -21.16
N ARG A 184 -39.53 -15.67 -20.68
CA ARG A 184 -39.78 -15.39 -19.26
C ARG A 184 -40.63 -14.14 -19.08
N LEU A 185 -41.36 -14.10 -17.97
CA LEU A 185 -41.92 -12.87 -17.42
C LEU A 185 -40.96 -12.33 -16.37
N VAL A 186 -40.83 -11.02 -16.29
CA VAL A 186 -39.97 -10.34 -15.32
C VAL A 186 -40.81 -9.26 -14.64
N VAL A 187 -40.84 -9.21 -13.32
CA VAL A 187 -41.51 -8.15 -12.56
C VAL A 187 -40.44 -7.31 -11.88
N ASN A 188 -40.50 -5.98 -12.09
CA ASN A 188 -39.75 -5.03 -11.26
C ASN A 188 -40.60 -4.69 -10.05
N LEU A 189 -40.21 -5.17 -8.88
CA LEU A 189 -40.90 -4.90 -7.61
C LEU A 189 -40.50 -3.55 -7.00
N PHE A 190 -39.52 -2.83 -7.57
CA PHE A 190 -39.04 -1.56 -7.03
C PHE A 190 -40.10 -0.44 -7.15
N GLY A 191 -40.71 -0.06 -6.02
CA GLY A 191 -41.67 1.03 -5.89
C GLY A 191 -41.14 2.29 -5.20
N GLY A 192 -39.81 2.43 -5.05
CA GLY A 192 -39.15 3.53 -4.33
C GLY A 192 -38.51 3.13 -2.99
N VAL A 193 -37.83 4.07 -2.34
CA VAL A 193 -37.00 3.82 -1.13
C VAL A 193 -37.83 3.59 0.14
N GLY A 194 -37.54 2.52 0.87
CA GLY A 194 -38.12 2.14 2.17
C GLY A 194 -38.89 0.82 2.13
N ASP A 195 -39.68 0.58 3.17
CA ASP A 195 -40.41 -0.69 3.37
C ASP A 195 -41.48 -0.89 2.28
N SER A 196 -41.45 -2.06 1.65
CA SER A 196 -42.35 -2.47 0.58
C SER A 196 -42.83 -3.90 0.79
N GLU A 197 -44.11 -4.13 0.52
CA GLU A 197 -44.75 -5.44 0.55
C GLU A 197 -45.58 -5.61 -0.72
N ALA A 198 -45.33 -6.68 -1.47
CA ALA A 198 -46.00 -6.99 -2.73
C ALA A 198 -46.48 -8.45 -2.76
N PHE A 199 -47.65 -8.65 -3.35
CA PHE A 199 -48.31 -9.94 -3.56
C PHE A 199 -48.56 -10.12 -5.06
N LEU A 200 -48.16 -11.27 -5.60
CA LEU A 200 -48.38 -11.66 -6.99
C LEU A 200 -49.32 -12.85 -7.04
N ASP A 201 -50.36 -12.75 -7.86
CA ASP A 201 -51.38 -13.78 -7.96
C ASP A 201 -51.98 -13.88 -9.38
N GLU A 202 -52.63 -15.00 -9.68
CA GLU A 202 -53.36 -15.32 -10.92
C GLU A 202 -52.63 -14.88 -12.21
N LEU A 203 -51.65 -15.68 -12.65
CA LEU A 203 -50.96 -15.50 -13.91
C LEU A 203 -51.74 -16.15 -15.07
N THR A 204 -51.96 -15.41 -16.15
CA THR A 204 -52.62 -15.87 -17.38
C THR A 204 -51.77 -15.53 -18.61
N VAL A 205 -51.55 -16.50 -19.50
CA VAL A 205 -50.88 -16.30 -20.80
C VAL A 205 -51.72 -16.97 -21.90
N THR A 206 -52.09 -16.21 -22.93
CA THR A 206 -52.94 -16.69 -24.04
C THR A 206 -52.55 -16.00 -25.36
N PRO A 207 -52.45 -16.71 -26.50
CA PRO A 207 -52.50 -18.16 -26.68
C PRO A 207 -51.11 -18.80 -26.46
N VAL A 208 -51.09 -20.05 -26.02
CA VAL A 208 -49.87 -20.85 -25.80
C VAL A 208 -49.92 -22.12 -26.67
N PRO A 209 -48.82 -22.61 -27.26
CA PRO A 209 -48.83 -23.85 -28.03
C PRO A 209 -49.40 -25.03 -27.21
N ALA A 210 -50.24 -25.87 -27.81
CA ALA A 210 -50.92 -26.97 -27.10
C ALA A 210 -49.93 -27.93 -26.38
N GLU A 211 -48.78 -28.21 -26.99
CA GLU A 211 -47.70 -29.02 -26.42
C GLU A 211 -47.12 -28.44 -25.12
N ALA A 212 -47.14 -27.11 -24.98
CA ALA A 212 -46.60 -26.41 -23.80
C ALA A 212 -47.59 -26.40 -22.62
N VAL A 213 -48.89 -26.56 -22.87
CA VAL A 213 -49.92 -26.74 -21.83
C VAL A 213 -49.87 -28.17 -21.27
N GLU A 214 -49.61 -29.17 -22.13
CA GLU A 214 -49.46 -30.58 -21.72
C GLU A 214 -48.18 -30.85 -20.91
N ALA A 215 -47.06 -30.21 -21.27
CA ALA A 215 -45.77 -30.39 -20.58
C ALA A 215 -45.78 -29.97 -19.10
N ARG A 216 -46.68 -29.04 -18.71
CA ARG A 216 -46.82 -28.55 -17.34
C ARG A 216 -47.90 -29.29 -16.52
N SER A 217 -48.75 -30.06 -17.19
CA SER A 217 -49.86 -30.84 -16.58
C SER A 217 -49.42 -32.23 -16.10
N ARG A 218 -48.19 -32.66 -16.38
CA ARG A 218 -47.60 -33.88 -15.78
C ARG A 218 -47.07 -33.57 -14.38
N PRO A 219 -47.47 -34.33 -13.34
CA PRO A 219 -46.74 -34.35 -12.08
C PRO A 219 -45.29 -34.78 -12.35
N ALA A 220 -44.32 -34.11 -11.74
CA ALA A 220 -42.92 -34.51 -11.81
C ALA A 220 -42.74 -35.89 -11.14
N GLU A 221 -42.74 -36.95 -11.93
CA GLU A 221 -42.33 -38.28 -11.48
C GLU A 221 -40.81 -38.30 -11.26
N GLY A 222 -40.40 -38.72 -10.05
CA GLY A 222 -39.09 -39.32 -9.80
C GLY A 222 -37.94 -38.36 -9.55
N GLY A 223 -37.89 -37.73 -8.37
CA GLY A 223 -36.61 -37.40 -7.76
C GLY A 223 -35.84 -38.70 -7.43
N PRO A 224 -34.49 -38.72 -7.52
CA PRO A 224 -33.71 -39.89 -7.13
C PRO A 224 -33.96 -40.24 -5.65
N PRO A 225 -33.85 -41.53 -5.27
CA PRO A 225 -34.26 -42.00 -3.95
C PRO A 225 -33.44 -41.36 -2.83
N ALA A 226 -34.10 -41.19 -1.67
CA ALA A 226 -33.50 -40.67 -0.44
C ALA A 226 -32.22 -41.46 -0.07
N PRO A 227 -31.13 -40.78 0.33
CA PRO A 227 -29.98 -41.47 0.87
C PRO A 227 -30.35 -42.06 2.25
N GLU A 228 -30.18 -43.36 2.30
CA GLU A 228 -30.07 -44.21 3.48
C GLU A 228 -29.24 -43.53 4.58
N ALA A 229 -29.63 -43.74 5.84
CA ALA A 229 -29.03 -43.15 7.02
C ALA A 229 -27.51 -43.41 7.09
N ALA A 230 -26.75 -42.47 6.53
CA ALA A 230 -25.31 -42.48 6.57
C ALA A 230 -24.83 -41.88 7.90
N ARG A 231 -23.84 -42.56 8.49
CA ARG A 231 -22.95 -42.05 9.55
C ARG A 231 -22.60 -40.57 9.37
N PRO A 232 -22.32 -39.83 10.46
CA PRO A 232 -22.05 -38.39 10.36
C PRO A 232 -20.99 -38.13 9.27
N PRO A 233 -21.29 -37.29 8.27
CA PRO A 233 -20.38 -37.08 7.17
C PRO A 233 -19.12 -36.40 7.70
N ARG A 234 -17.95 -36.87 7.26
CA ARG A 234 -16.77 -35.99 7.22
C ARG A 234 -17.16 -34.76 6.40
N PRO A 235 -16.78 -33.54 6.82
CA PRO A 235 -17.12 -32.35 6.06
C PRO A 235 -16.57 -32.49 4.63
N GLU A 236 -17.47 -32.56 3.65
CA GLU A 236 -17.08 -32.33 2.26
C GLU A 236 -16.58 -30.89 2.14
N PRO A 237 -15.56 -30.63 1.30
CA PRO A 237 -15.06 -29.28 1.10
C PRO A 237 -16.19 -28.42 0.54
N SER A 238 -16.67 -27.51 1.38
CA SER A 238 -17.64 -26.49 1.05
C SER A 238 -17.31 -25.87 -0.31
N THR A 239 -18.33 -25.62 -1.14
CA THR A 239 -18.29 -24.55 -2.16
C THR A 239 -18.25 -23.19 -1.47
N ALA A 240 -17.31 -23.01 -0.55
CA ALA A 240 -17.11 -21.81 0.22
C ALA A 240 -16.58 -20.75 -0.74
N VAL A 241 -17.32 -19.66 -0.87
CA VAL A 241 -16.78 -18.45 -1.48
C VAL A 241 -15.57 -18.03 -0.63
N PRO A 242 -14.40 -17.77 -1.24
CA PRO A 242 -13.20 -17.40 -0.49
C PRO A 242 -13.46 -16.17 0.38
N ARG A 243 -12.85 -16.14 1.57
CA ARG A 243 -13.03 -15.06 2.56
C ARG A 243 -12.64 -13.69 2.02
N ILE A 244 -11.64 -13.65 1.15
CA ILE A 244 -11.14 -12.45 0.47
C ILE A 244 -11.42 -12.57 -1.02
N GLN A 245 -11.96 -11.50 -1.60
CA GLN A 245 -12.25 -11.40 -3.02
C GLN A 245 -11.62 -10.15 -3.60
N LEU A 246 -11.24 -10.23 -4.87
CA LEU A 246 -10.77 -9.12 -5.67
C LEU A 246 -11.80 -8.79 -6.73
N GLU A 247 -12.59 -7.74 -6.51
CA GLU A 247 -13.64 -7.30 -7.43
C GLU A 247 -13.29 -5.94 -8.03
N ARG A 248 -13.17 -5.85 -9.36
CA ARG A 248 -12.87 -4.58 -10.07
C ARG A 248 -11.68 -3.82 -9.47
N ASN A 249 -10.61 -4.56 -9.14
CA ASN A 249 -9.41 -4.03 -8.47
C ASN A 249 -9.70 -3.37 -7.11
N ARG A 250 -10.60 -3.98 -6.34
CA ARG A 250 -10.85 -3.66 -4.92
C ARG A 250 -10.88 -4.93 -4.11
N LEU A 251 -10.22 -4.89 -2.96
CA LEU A 251 -10.25 -5.98 -2.02
C LEU A 251 -11.53 -5.90 -1.21
N ARG A 252 -12.21 -7.03 -1.12
CA ARG A 252 -13.39 -7.20 -0.28
C ARG A 252 -13.17 -8.34 0.69
N LYS A 253 -13.48 -8.09 1.95
CA LYS A 253 -13.42 -9.06 3.04
C LYS A 253 -14.83 -9.42 3.44
N ARG A 254 -15.11 -10.71 3.47
CA ARG A 254 -16.38 -11.22 3.98
C ARG A 254 -16.33 -11.29 5.51
N GLY A 255 -17.27 -10.61 6.15
CA GLY A 255 -17.46 -10.62 7.60
C GLY A 255 -18.06 -11.94 8.09
N GLU A 256 -18.07 -12.12 9.42
CA GLU A 256 -18.73 -13.27 10.08
C GLU A 256 -20.25 -13.25 9.90
N ASP A 257 -20.81 -12.05 9.69
CA ASP A 257 -22.20 -11.78 9.32
C ASP A 257 -22.54 -12.18 7.87
N GLY A 258 -21.53 -12.59 7.09
CA GLY A 258 -21.67 -12.96 5.69
C GLY A 258 -21.74 -11.78 4.72
N GLN A 259 -21.72 -10.53 5.21
CA GLN A 259 -21.66 -9.33 4.38
C GLN A 259 -20.23 -9.07 3.87
N GLU A 260 -20.11 -8.28 2.81
CA GLU A 260 -18.83 -7.91 2.22
C GLU A 260 -18.50 -6.45 2.48
N TYR A 261 -17.29 -6.22 2.97
CA TYR A 261 -16.76 -4.90 3.28
C TYR A 261 -15.56 -4.60 2.40
N ASP A 262 -15.44 -3.36 1.93
CA ASP A 262 -14.22 -2.91 1.25
C ASP A 262 -13.06 -2.96 2.28
N TRP A 263 -11.95 -3.59 1.90
CA TRP A 263 -10.89 -3.95 2.84
C TRP A 263 -9.57 -3.27 2.49
N PHE A 264 -8.94 -2.65 3.49
CA PHE A 264 -7.56 -2.17 3.43
C PHE A 264 -6.72 -3.02 4.36
N PHE A 265 -5.84 -3.86 3.80
CA PHE A 265 -5.10 -4.80 4.64
C PHE A 265 -3.84 -4.19 5.26
N THR A 266 -3.60 -4.57 6.52
CA THR A 266 -2.33 -4.36 7.21
C THR A 266 -1.62 -5.71 7.41
N ALA A 267 -0.42 -5.83 6.87
CA ALA A 267 0.39 -7.04 6.95
C ALA A 267 1.60 -6.85 7.88
N ILE A 268 2.07 -7.93 8.49
CA ILE A 268 3.29 -7.96 9.28
C ILE A 268 4.13 -9.18 8.91
N HIS A 269 5.41 -8.97 8.68
CA HIS A 269 6.43 -10.02 8.60
C HIS A 269 7.43 -9.79 9.74
N ALA A 270 7.34 -10.62 10.79
CA ALA A 270 8.17 -10.51 11.99
C ALA A 270 8.49 -11.90 12.54
N PRO A 271 9.42 -12.63 11.93
CA PRO A 271 9.75 -13.99 12.35
C PRO A 271 10.23 -13.99 13.80
N GLY A 272 9.69 -14.91 14.60
CA GLY A 272 10.00 -15.05 16.03
C GLY A 272 9.29 -14.08 16.99
N ALA A 273 8.48 -13.14 16.49
CA ALA A 273 7.69 -12.23 17.34
C ALA A 273 6.42 -12.92 17.87
N ASP A 274 5.96 -12.56 19.08
CA ASP A 274 4.74 -13.13 19.68
C ASP A 274 3.48 -12.78 18.87
N VAL A 275 2.83 -13.80 18.31
CA VAL A 275 1.67 -13.68 17.42
C VAL A 275 0.45 -13.11 18.14
N SER A 276 0.27 -13.46 19.41
CA SER A 276 -0.83 -12.95 20.23
C SER A 276 -0.69 -11.43 20.45
N LYS A 277 0.54 -10.93 20.66
CA LYS A 277 0.81 -9.49 20.74
C LYS A 277 0.63 -8.78 19.39
N LEU A 278 1.05 -9.42 18.28
CA LEU A 278 0.84 -8.87 16.93
C LEU A 278 -0.66 -8.71 16.61
N ARG A 279 -1.48 -9.72 16.88
CA ARG A 279 -2.93 -9.60 16.63
C ARG A 279 -3.58 -8.49 17.47
N ARG A 280 -3.16 -8.32 18.73
CA ARG A 280 -3.63 -7.21 19.59
C ARG A 280 -3.22 -5.82 19.07
N ALA A 281 -2.17 -5.74 18.27
CA ALA A 281 -1.74 -4.51 17.60
C ALA A 281 -2.52 -4.22 16.30
N GLY A 282 -3.59 -4.97 16.00
CA GLY A 282 -4.49 -4.66 14.88
C GLY A 282 -4.05 -5.18 13.52
N PHE A 283 -2.99 -6.01 13.43
CA PHE A 283 -2.62 -6.60 12.13
C PHE A 283 -3.69 -7.58 11.64
N ASP A 284 -3.95 -7.55 10.34
CA ASP A 284 -4.85 -8.48 9.64
C ASP A 284 -4.10 -9.72 9.10
N VAL A 285 -2.94 -9.49 8.48
CA VAL A 285 -2.24 -10.50 7.68
C VAL A 285 -0.85 -10.78 8.25
N LEU A 286 -0.54 -12.05 8.50
CA LEU A 286 0.79 -12.53 8.86
C LEU A 286 1.49 -13.09 7.63
N SER A 287 2.65 -12.52 7.28
CA SER A 287 3.52 -13.00 6.21
C SER A 287 4.69 -13.78 6.78
N GLU A 288 4.80 -15.05 6.40
CA GLU A 288 5.81 -15.99 6.87
C GLU A 288 6.20 -16.94 5.73
N SER A 289 7.35 -17.60 5.87
CA SER A 289 7.73 -18.69 4.96
C SER A 289 6.67 -19.80 4.95
N ILE A 290 6.45 -20.43 3.79
CA ILE A 290 5.60 -21.63 3.73
C ILE A 290 6.10 -22.76 4.63
N ASP A 291 7.42 -22.82 4.87
CA ASP A 291 8.10 -23.80 5.72
C ASP A 291 8.22 -23.36 7.19
N ALA A 292 7.54 -22.28 7.58
CA ALA A 292 7.52 -21.81 8.97
C ALA A 292 6.90 -22.83 9.93
N ASP A 293 7.23 -22.70 11.22
CA ASP A 293 6.75 -23.59 12.28
C ASP A 293 5.21 -23.71 12.26
N PRO A 294 4.65 -24.91 12.00
CA PRO A 294 3.21 -25.11 11.95
C PRO A 294 2.47 -24.75 13.24
N GLU A 295 3.12 -24.82 14.40
CA GLU A 295 2.52 -24.43 15.68
C GLU A 295 2.27 -22.92 15.74
N ARG A 296 3.25 -22.12 15.30
CA ARG A 296 3.13 -20.67 15.18
C ARG A 296 2.01 -20.27 14.23
N ILE A 297 1.92 -20.94 13.07
CA ILE A 297 0.86 -20.66 12.09
C ILE A 297 -0.51 -21.05 12.64
N ARG A 298 -0.61 -22.19 13.34
CA ARG A 298 -1.86 -22.60 13.99
C ARG A 298 -2.31 -21.59 15.04
N GLU A 299 -1.39 -21.06 15.85
CA GLU A 299 -1.68 -19.99 16.79
C GLU A 299 -2.19 -18.73 16.06
N ALA A 300 -1.52 -18.31 14.98
CA ALA A 300 -1.93 -17.15 14.19
C ALA A 300 -3.36 -17.26 13.67
N VAL A 301 -3.69 -18.40 13.06
CA VAL A 301 -5.04 -18.68 12.55
C VAL A 301 -6.06 -18.73 13.69
N ALA A 302 -5.72 -19.36 14.82
CA ALA A 302 -6.60 -19.42 15.99
C ALA A 302 -6.89 -18.03 16.60
N ARG A 303 -5.97 -17.07 16.45
CA ARG A 303 -6.14 -15.67 16.88
C ARG A 303 -6.85 -14.80 15.83
N GLY A 304 -7.18 -15.35 14.66
CA GLY A 304 -7.91 -14.68 13.59
C GLY A 304 -7.03 -13.90 12.60
N LEU A 305 -5.71 -14.10 12.60
CA LEU A 305 -4.84 -13.59 11.54
C LEU A 305 -5.05 -14.38 10.25
N MET A 306 -5.04 -13.67 9.13
CA MET A 306 -4.97 -14.27 7.80
C MET A 306 -3.51 -14.47 7.40
N LEU A 307 -3.25 -15.36 6.45
CA LEU A 307 -1.88 -15.74 6.07
C LEU A 307 -1.51 -15.18 4.69
N MET A 308 -0.25 -14.77 4.57
CA MET A 308 0.42 -14.51 3.30
C MET A 308 1.72 -15.34 3.23
N PRO A 309 1.61 -16.64 2.90
CA PRO A 309 2.78 -17.52 2.84
C PRO A 309 3.69 -17.15 1.67
N ASP A 310 4.99 -17.11 1.95
CA ASP A 310 6.06 -16.90 0.96
C ASP A 310 6.43 -18.25 0.34
N LEU A 311 6.11 -18.42 -0.95
CA LEU A 311 6.32 -19.67 -1.69
C LEU A 311 7.74 -19.81 -2.24
N ASP A 312 8.48 -18.70 -2.33
CA ASP A 312 9.86 -18.64 -2.82
C ASP A 312 10.88 -19.07 -1.76
N ALA A 313 10.42 -19.31 -0.52
CA ALA A 313 11.26 -19.72 0.60
C ALA A 313 11.65 -21.21 0.58
N THR A 314 11.21 -21.99 -0.41
CA THR A 314 11.64 -23.39 -0.53
C THR A 314 13.15 -23.45 -0.75
N ALA A 315 13.82 -24.21 0.12
CA ALA A 315 15.26 -24.25 0.29
C ALA A 315 16.05 -24.44 -1.03
N GLU A 316 17.18 -23.73 -1.13
CA GLU A 316 18.27 -23.85 -2.13
C GLU A 316 18.34 -22.85 -3.29
N GLY A 317 17.57 -21.75 -3.29
CA GLY A 317 17.80 -20.63 -4.23
C GLY A 317 17.72 -21.03 -5.72
N ALA A 318 17.14 -22.19 -6.00
CA ALA A 318 16.88 -22.69 -7.33
C ALA A 318 15.46 -22.28 -7.74
N PRO A 319 15.24 -21.89 -9.01
CA PRO A 319 13.91 -21.69 -9.58
C PRO A 319 12.93 -22.80 -9.20
N VAL A 320 11.93 -22.50 -8.38
CA VAL A 320 10.88 -23.47 -8.05
C VAL A 320 9.99 -23.66 -9.28
N ASP A 321 9.85 -24.91 -9.70
CA ASP A 321 8.94 -25.31 -10.77
C ASP A 321 7.50 -24.85 -10.46
N PRO A 322 6.75 -24.24 -11.42
CA PRO A 322 5.34 -23.91 -11.26
C PRO A 322 4.50 -25.06 -10.69
N GLU A 323 4.73 -26.31 -11.10
CA GLU A 323 3.97 -27.45 -10.61
C GLU A 323 4.25 -27.73 -9.12
N ARG A 324 5.51 -27.61 -8.69
CA ARG A 324 5.89 -27.77 -7.28
C ARG A 324 5.31 -26.67 -6.41
N THR A 325 5.36 -25.43 -6.89
CA THR A 325 4.80 -24.26 -6.19
C THR A 325 3.31 -24.44 -5.93
N VAL A 326 2.58 -24.92 -6.95
CA VAL A 326 1.14 -25.17 -6.86
C VAL A 326 0.83 -26.38 -5.98
N ALA A 327 1.65 -27.44 -6.05
CA ALA A 327 1.51 -28.60 -5.17
C ALA A 327 1.73 -28.23 -3.69
N ALA A 328 2.72 -27.38 -3.40
CA ALA A 328 2.98 -26.85 -2.07
C ALA A 328 1.78 -26.02 -1.56
N ALA A 329 1.25 -25.10 -2.38
CA ALA A 329 0.06 -24.34 -2.02
C ALA A 329 -1.19 -25.22 -1.82
N SER A 330 -1.39 -26.23 -2.67
CA SER A 330 -2.54 -27.14 -2.59
C SER A 330 -2.47 -28.07 -1.37
N SER A 331 -1.26 -28.48 -0.97
CA SER A 331 -1.02 -29.34 0.19
C SER A 331 -0.86 -28.57 1.51
N TYR A 332 -0.84 -27.24 1.47
CA TYR A 332 -0.64 -26.41 2.65
C TYR A 332 -1.78 -26.61 3.67
N PRO A 333 -1.48 -27.00 4.93
CA PRO A 333 -2.50 -27.35 5.92
C PRO A 333 -3.46 -26.21 6.27
N PHE A 334 -3.01 -24.96 6.15
CA PHE A 334 -3.76 -23.77 6.55
C PHE A 334 -4.26 -22.95 5.36
N ARG A 335 -4.38 -23.56 4.16
CA ARG A 335 -4.77 -22.89 2.91
C ARG A 335 -6.07 -22.10 3.00
N ASP A 336 -7.02 -22.53 3.84
CA ASP A 336 -8.32 -21.87 4.00
C ASP A 336 -8.21 -20.51 4.74
N ALA A 337 -7.10 -20.27 5.46
CA ALA A 337 -6.81 -19.02 6.14
C ALA A 337 -5.91 -18.07 5.32
N VAL A 338 -5.51 -18.46 4.11
CA VAL A 338 -4.63 -17.65 3.25
C VAL A 338 -5.42 -16.53 2.57
N ALA A 339 -4.93 -15.29 2.70
CA ALA A 339 -5.44 -14.13 1.98
C ALA A 339 -4.75 -13.98 0.61
N PHE A 340 -3.41 -14.09 0.59
CA PHE A 340 -2.60 -13.90 -0.61
C PHE A 340 -1.48 -14.94 -0.68
N TRP A 341 -1.18 -15.44 -1.87
CA TRP A 341 0.01 -16.26 -2.11
C TRP A 341 1.15 -15.37 -2.61
N ASN A 342 2.23 -15.26 -1.84
CA ASN A 342 3.39 -14.50 -2.27
C ASN A 342 4.31 -15.38 -3.13
N LEU A 343 4.36 -15.08 -4.43
CA LEU A 343 5.06 -15.86 -5.44
C LEU A 343 6.56 -15.56 -5.53
N GLY A 344 7.05 -14.51 -4.86
CA GLY A 344 8.46 -14.15 -4.89
C GLY A 344 8.77 -12.78 -4.32
N ASP A 345 10.01 -12.66 -3.86
CA ASP A 345 10.57 -11.40 -3.39
C ASP A 345 11.62 -10.88 -4.39
N HIS A 346 11.72 -9.56 -4.53
CA HIS A 346 12.69 -8.92 -5.45
C HIS A 346 12.61 -9.37 -6.93
N LEU A 347 11.41 -9.60 -7.44
CA LEU A 347 11.18 -10.00 -8.84
C LEU A 347 11.72 -8.96 -9.83
N GLY A 348 12.33 -9.41 -10.92
CA GLY A 348 12.88 -8.54 -11.96
C GLY A 348 14.17 -7.81 -11.57
N ARG A 349 14.80 -8.15 -10.44
CA ARG A 349 16.05 -7.49 -9.97
C ARG A 349 17.31 -7.92 -10.73
N SER A 350 17.30 -9.10 -11.34
CA SER A 350 18.49 -9.61 -12.05
C SER A 350 18.96 -8.65 -13.14
N ARG A 351 20.27 -8.58 -13.38
CA ARG A 351 20.86 -7.69 -14.39
C ARG A 351 20.82 -8.29 -15.79
N ASP A 352 20.76 -9.61 -15.86
CA ASP A 352 20.71 -10.37 -17.10
C ASP A 352 19.27 -10.41 -17.63
N PRO A 353 19.01 -9.83 -18.83
CA PRO A 353 17.68 -9.86 -19.44
C PRO A 353 17.13 -11.27 -19.66
N GLN A 354 17.98 -12.26 -19.94
CA GLN A 354 17.53 -13.65 -20.17
C GLN A 354 17.02 -14.29 -18.88
N VAL A 355 17.73 -14.08 -17.77
CA VAL A 355 17.32 -14.56 -16.44
C VAL A 355 16.00 -13.92 -16.04
N ARG A 356 15.82 -12.61 -16.27
CA ARG A 356 14.56 -11.90 -16.00
C ARG A 356 13.41 -12.40 -16.86
N ALA A 357 13.64 -12.67 -18.15
CA ALA A 357 12.62 -13.20 -19.04
C ALA A 357 12.16 -14.60 -18.61
N LEU A 358 13.09 -15.47 -18.20
CA LEU A 358 12.78 -16.80 -17.68
C LEU A 358 12.02 -16.74 -16.35
N GLU A 359 12.43 -15.85 -15.43
CA GLU A 359 11.71 -15.60 -14.18
C GLU A 359 10.27 -15.12 -14.45
N LEU A 360 10.10 -14.16 -15.35
CA LEU A 360 8.80 -13.62 -15.71
C LEU A 360 7.87 -14.69 -16.28
N GLU A 361 8.33 -15.52 -17.23
CA GLU A 361 7.50 -16.59 -17.79
C GLU A 361 7.18 -17.67 -16.74
N ARG A 362 8.12 -17.98 -15.84
CA ARG A 362 7.87 -18.89 -14.70
C ARG A 362 6.75 -18.37 -13.80
N ILE A 363 6.82 -17.10 -13.38
CA ILE A 363 5.81 -16.47 -12.52
C ILE A 363 4.45 -16.40 -13.24
N ARG A 364 4.43 -16.03 -14.52
CA ARG A 364 3.21 -16.00 -15.34
C ARG A 364 2.56 -17.38 -15.47
N ALA A 365 3.36 -18.44 -15.67
CA ALA A 365 2.86 -19.80 -15.72
C ALA A 365 2.23 -20.20 -14.37
N THR A 366 2.90 -19.91 -13.25
CA THR A 366 2.36 -20.15 -11.91
C THR A 366 1.02 -19.44 -11.69
N ILE A 367 0.90 -18.15 -12.03
CA ILE A 367 -0.34 -17.37 -11.91
C ILE A 367 -1.49 -18.01 -12.69
N GLN A 368 -1.23 -18.46 -13.92
CA GLN A 368 -2.25 -19.12 -14.73
C GLN A 368 -2.78 -20.40 -14.08
N VAL A 369 -1.88 -21.18 -13.47
CA VAL A 369 -2.30 -22.39 -12.74
C VAL A 369 -3.12 -22.02 -11.51
N PHE A 370 -2.69 -21.04 -10.70
CA PHE A 370 -3.42 -20.56 -9.52
C PHE A 370 -4.84 -20.10 -9.84
N ARG A 371 -5.04 -19.37 -10.94
CA ARG A 371 -6.36 -18.90 -11.36
C ARG A 371 -7.31 -20.04 -11.75
N ASN A 372 -6.76 -21.16 -12.24
CA ASN A 372 -7.51 -22.35 -12.63
C ASN A 372 -7.71 -23.36 -11.49
N LEU A 373 -7.11 -23.14 -10.30
CA LEU A 373 -7.30 -24.02 -9.15
C LEU A 373 -8.75 -24.07 -8.72
N LYS A 374 -9.25 -25.29 -8.44
CA LYS A 374 -10.59 -25.52 -7.90
C LYS A 374 -10.50 -25.64 -6.37
N GLY A 375 -11.34 -24.90 -5.67
CA GLY A 375 -11.40 -24.89 -4.20
C GLY A 375 -11.96 -23.58 -3.64
N GLY A 376 -12.39 -23.61 -2.38
CA GLY A 376 -12.96 -22.46 -1.66
C GLY A 376 -11.95 -21.56 -0.93
N PHE A 377 -10.66 -21.68 -1.25
CA PHE A 377 -9.59 -20.86 -0.66
C PHE A 377 -9.14 -19.73 -1.61
N SER A 378 -8.42 -18.74 -1.08
CA SER A 378 -7.96 -17.60 -1.88
C SER A 378 -6.99 -18.02 -2.99
N ARG A 379 -7.17 -17.43 -4.17
CA ARG A 379 -6.31 -17.62 -5.35
C ARG A 379 -5.53 -16.36 -5.71
N LEU A 380 -5.61 -15.34 -4.86
CA LEU A 380 -4.98 -14.05 -5.11
C LEU A 380 -3.46 -14.20 -4.98
N THR A 381 -2.75 -13.70 -5.98
CA THR A 381 -1.29 -13.79 -6.08
C THR A 381 -0.66 -12.42 -5.89
N THR A 382 0.45 -12.38 -5.17
CA THR A 382 1.25 -11.17 -4.98
C THR A 382 2.75 -11.48 -5.06
N GLY A 383 3.56 -10.42 -5.13
CA GLY A 383 5.01 -10.50 -5.22
C GLY A 383 5.62 -9.12 -5.01
N THR A 384 6.82 -9.07 -4.46
CA THR A 384 7.59 -7.81 -4.39
C THR A 384 8.39 -7.64 -5.68
N ILE A 385 8.25 -6.51 -6.35
CA ILE A 385 8.82 -6.27 -7.68
C ILE A 385 9.79 -5.09 -7.64
N ASP A 386 11.03 -5.35 -8.05
CA ASP A 386 12.10 -4.34 -8.10
C ASP A 386 12.29 -3.79 -9.51
N GLY A 387 12.14 -4.64 -10.54
CA GLY A 387 12.33 -4.29 -11.95
C GLY A 387 11.24 -4.87 -12.86
N ASP A 388 11.17 -4.41 -14.11
CA ASP A 388 10.24 -4.94 -15.13
C ASP A 388 8.75 -4.87 -14.75
N LEU A 389 8.41 -3.93 -13.87
CA LEU A 389 7.07 -3.75 -13.31
C LEU A 389 5.93 -3.74 -14.35
N PRO A 390 6.02 -3.07 -15.53
CA PRO A 390 4.96 -3.11 -16.53
C PRO A 390 4.66 -4.52 -17.05
N PHE A 391 5.69 -5.39 -17.14
CA PHE A 391 5.51 -6.76 -17.62
C PHE A 391 4.78 -7.63 -16.61
N TYR A 392 5.03 -7.45 -15.32
CA TYR A 392 4.27 -8.11 -14.25
C TYR A 392 2.83 -7.57 -14.13
N ALA A 393 2.57 -6.35 -14.61
CA ALA A 393 1.24 -5.73 -14.61
C ALA A 393 0.39 -6.06 -15.85
N THR A 394 0.97 -6.68 -16.88
CA THR A 394 0.29 -6.89 -18.17
C THR A 394 -0.80 -7.98 -18.08
N LEU A 395 -2.04 -7.60 -18.42
CA LEU A 395 -3.17 -8.52 -18.52
C LEU A 395 -3.04 -9.49 -19.72
N PRO A 396 -3.58 -10.73 -19.64
CA PRO A 396 -4.29 -11.34 -18.52
C PRO A 396 -3.38 -12.17 -17.60
N ARG A 397 -2.04 -12.09 -17.68
CA ARG A 397 -1.13 -12.92 -16.85
C ARG A 397 -0.44 -12.10 -15.74
N ASN A 398 -1.11 -11.06 -15.26
CA ASN A 398 -0.61 -10.15 -14.25
C ASN A 398 -0.67 -10.74 -12.84
N LEU A 399 0.18 -10.24 -11.94
CA LEU A 399 -0.05 -10.39 -10.51
C LEU A 399 -1.34 -9.64 -10.10
N ASP A 400 -2.06 -10.18 -9.13
CA ASP A 400 -3.31 -9.57 -8.66
C ASP A 400 -3.03 -8.34 -7.77
N LEU A 401 -1.94 -8.40 -6.98
CA LEU A 401 -1.45 -7.30 -6.16
C LEU A 401 0.07 -7.11 -6.34
N PHE A 402 0.51 -5.85 -6.49
CA PHE A 402 1.91 -5.48 -6.70
C PHE A 402 2.54 -4.97 -5.40
N GLY A 403 3.49 -5.72 -4.85
CA GLY A 403 4.27 -5.31 -3.68
C GLY A 403 5.49 -4.49 -4.07
N ILE A 404 5.74 -3.38 -3.36
CA ILE A 404 6.94 -2.55 -3.54
C ILE A 404 7.70 -2.45 -2.22
N ARG A 405 9.03 -2.52 -2.28
CA ARG A 405 9.89 -2.36 -1.11
C ARG A 405 10.80 -1.14 -1.26
N PRO A 406 10.43 0.03 -0.71
CA PRO A 406 11.32 1.18 -0.70
C PRO A 406 12.47 1.01 0.31
N ASN A 407 13.65 1.54 -0.02
CA ASN A 407 14.77 1.67 0.92
C ASN A 407 14.61 2.96 1.75
N ALA A 408 13.61 2.98 2.63
CA ALA A 408 13.08 4.22 3.21
C ALA A 408 13.61 4.61 4.60
N TRP A 409 14.42 3.76 5.25
CA TRP A 409 14.99 4.04 6.57
C TRP A 409 16.50 3.95 6.52
N GLY A 410 17.17 4.93 7.14
CA GLY A 410 18.62 4.93 7.27
C GLY A 410 19.38 4.92 5.95
N SER A 411 18.79 5.49 4.90
CA SER A 411 19.34 5.57 3.56
C SER A 411 19.46 7.03 3.09
N THR A 412 20.12 7.27 1.95
CA THR A 412 20.13 8.61 1.32
C THR A 412 18.78 9.02 0.72
N GLN A 413 17.83 8.08 0.60
CA GLN A 413 16.52 8.38 0.05
C GLN A 413 15.70 9.14 1.10
N THR A 414 15.37 10.40 0.83
CA THR A 414 14.53 11.19 1.75
C THR A 414 13.09 10.69 1.71
N THR A 415 12.30 11.01 2.74
CA THR A 415 10.90 10.60 2.80
C THR A 415 10.07 11.11 1.61
N LEU A 416 10.35 12.32 1.13
CA LEU A 416 9.70 12.85 -0.07
C LEU A 416 10.16 12.11 -1.34
N ASP A 417 11.43 11.73 -1.43
CA ASP A 417 11.92 10.89 -2.54
C ASP A 417 11.29 9.49 -2.50
N THR A 418 11.04 8.93 -1.32
CA THR A 418 10.30 7.67 -1.14
C THR A 418 8.87 7.82 -1.65
N TYR A 419 8.17 8.91 -1.31
CA TYR A 419 6.83 9.19 -1.86
C TYR A 419 6.84 9.25 -3.39
N GLN A 420 7.78 9.99 -3.98
CA GLN A 420 7.90 10.09 -5.44
C GLN A 420 8.24 8.75 -6.09
N PHE A 421 9.14 7.97 -5.47
CA PHE A 421 9.47 6.62 -5.90
C PHE A 421 8.23 5.70 -5.92
N LEU A 422 7.45 5.69 -4.84
CA LEU A 422 6.23 4.88 -4.75
C LEU A 422 5.19 5.30 -5.80
N ARG A 423 4.98 6.61 -5.99
CA ARG A 423 4.08 7.16 -7.00
C ARG A 423 4.54 6.81 -8.43
N GLN A 424 5.84 6.87 -8.67
CA GLN A 424 6.42 6.52 -9.96
C GLN A 424 6.14 5.07 -10.33
N ARG A 425 6.28 4.12 -9.39
CA ARG A 425 5.99 2.69 -9.67
C ARG A 425 4.57 2.48 -10.20
N ARG A 426 3.61 3.17 -9.61
CA ARG A 426 2.22 3.11 -10.06
C ARG A 426 2.05 3.72 -11.46
N ASN A 427 2.70 4.85 -11.71
CA ASN A 427 2.67 5.51 -13.01
C ASN A 427 3.28 4.63 -14.12
N LEU A 428 4.32 3.85 -13.83
CA LEU A 428 4.95 2.95 -14.80
C LEU A 428 4.01 1.85 -15.31
N THR A 429 3.00 1.46 -14.53
CA THR A 429 2.05 0.41 -14.95
C THR A 429 0.79 0.95 -15.59
N VAL A 430 0.60 2.28 -15.68
CA VAL A 430 -0.69 2.87 -16.12
C VAL A 430 -1.10 2.39 -17.53
N LEU A 431 -0.13 2.25 -18.45
CA LEU A 431 -0.40 1.76 -19.80
C LEU A 431 -0.76 0.25 -19.83
N SER A 432 -0.17 -0.55 -18.94
CA SER A 432 -0.38 -2.01 -18.90
C SER A 432 -1.61 -2.40 -18.07
N ASN A 433 -1.84 -1.70 -16.96
CA ASN A 433 -2.97 -1.86 -16.04
C ASN A 433 -3.16 -0.57 -15.23
N ALA A 434 -4.01 0.33 -15.72
CA ALA A 434 -4.33 1.60 -15.08
C ALA A 434 -4.93 1.47 -13.66
N THR A 435 -5.51 0.31 -13.35
CA THR A 435 -6.21 0.04 -12.10
C THR A 435 -5.47 -0.95 -11.20
N GLY A 436 -4.18 -1.18 -11.42
CA GLY A 436 -3.38 -2.11 -10.62
C GLY A 436 -3.41 -1.77 -9.13
N LEU A 437 -3.53 -2.81 -8.28
CA LEU A 437 -3.50 -2.67 -6.83
C LEU A 437 -2.07 -2.75 -6.30
N PHE A 438 -1.63 -1.71 -5.60
CA PHE A 438 -0.30 -1.62 -5.03
C PHE A 438 -0.32 -1.66 -3.52
N TRP A 439 0.68 -2.30 -2.93
CA TRP A 439 0.97 -2.30 -1.50
C TRP A 439 2.47 -2.23 -1.27
N ALA A 440 2.91 -1.81 -0.07
CA ALA A 440 4.33 -1.59 0.19
C ALA A 440 4.80 -2.15 1.53
N TRP A 441 6.05 -2.63 1.55
CA TRP A 441 6.76 -3.01 2.77
C TRP A 441 7.46 -1.81 3.41
N LEU A 442 7.10 -1.49 4.64
CA LEU A 442 7.73 -0.47 5.46
C LEU A 442 8.68 -1.11 6.48
N PRO A 443 9.90 -0.55 6.69
CA PRO A 443 10.88 -1.11 7.60
C PRO A 443 10.48 -0.84 9.06
N ALA A 444 9.99 -1.87 9.77
CA ALA A 444 9.70 -1.84 11.21
C ALA A 444 10.84 -2.48 12.04
N ALA A 445 12.00 -2.68 11.44
CA ALA A 445 13.25 -3.02 12.09
C ALA A 445 14.41 -2.50 11.22
N PRO A 446 15.56 -2.15 11.82
CA PRO A 446 16.75 -1.81 11.07
C PRO A 446 17.18 -2.99 10.18
N PRO A 447 17.62 -2.74 8.93
CA PRO A 447 18.21 -3.77 8.11
C PRO A 447 19.44 -4.39 8.82
N PRO A 448 19.60 -5.74 8.84
CA PRO A 448 20.72 -6.40 9.53
C PRO A 448 22.11 -5.94 9.09
N VAL A 449 22.22 -5.48 7.83
CA VAL A 449 23.45 -4.91 7.28
C VAL A 449 23.93 -3.67 8.05
N VAL A 450 23.02 -2.85 8.59
CA VAL A 450 23.38 -1.65 9.36
C VAL A 450 24.03 -2.04 10.68
N GLN A 451 23.41 -2.96 11.42
CA GLN A 451 23.99 -3.49 12.67
C GLN A 451 25.35 -4.13 12.42
N THR A 452 25.46 -4.95 11.37
CA THR A 452 26.70 -5.62 10.98
C THR A 452 27.78 -4.62 10.55
N ALA A 453 27.41 -3.52 9.90
CA ALA A 453 28.35 -2.48 9.48
C ALA A 453 28.89 -1.63 10.66
N VAL A 454 28.13 -1.52 11.75
CA VAL A 454 28.55 -0.82 12.98
C VAL A 454 29.39 -1.73 13.88
N TRP A 455 28.87 -2.93 14.18
CA TRP A 455 29.40 -3.82 15.22
C TRP A 455 30.17 -5.03 14.66
N GLY A 456 30.10 -5.31 13.36
CA GLY A 456 30.68 -6.52 12.79
C GLY A 456 29.92 -7.77 13.26
N GLN A 457 30.67 -8.76 13.74
CA GLN A 457 30.13 -9.96 14.41
C GLN A 457 30.01 -9.78 15.93
N ASP A 458 30.39 -8.61 16.46
CA ASP A 458 30.28 -8.31 17.89
C ASP A 458 28.81 -8.12 18.28
N VAL A 459 28.43 -8.57 19.47
CA VAL A 459 27.09 -8.30 20.02
C VAL A 459 27.05 -6.84 20.45
N PRO A 460 26.10 -6.03 19.94
CA PRO A 460 25.99 -4.63 20.35
C PRO A 460 25.72 -4.51 21.86
N PRO A 461 26.19 -3.43 22.51
CA PRO A 461 25.76 -3.11 23.86
C PRO A 461 24.25 -2.82 23.88
N ALA A 462 23.62 -2.89 25.05
CA ALA A 462 22.16 -2.70 25.19
C ALA A 462 21.64 -1.36 24.61
N TRP A 463 22.46 -0.31 24.67
CA TRP A 463 22.17 1.01 24.11
C TRP A 463 22.61 1.19 22.65
N GLY A 464 23.38 0.25 22.09
CA GLY A 464 24.03 0.39 20.77
C GLY A 464 23.25 -0.24 19.62
N TYR A 465 22.02 -0.68 19.84
CA TYR A 465 21.18 -1.22 18.79
C TYR A 465 20.59 -0.07 17.98
N PRO A 466 20.78 -0.02 16.64
CA PRO A 466 20.03 0.93 15.82
C PRO A 466 18.54 0.66 15.98
N GLN A 467 17.71 1.70 16.00
CA GLN A 467 16.26 1.54 16.08
C GLN A 467 15.53 2.40 15.04
N VAL A 468 14.43 1.84 14.52
CA VAL A 468 13.45 2.61 13.74
C VAL A 468 12.54 3.33 14.72
N LEU A 469 12.38 4.64 14.56
CA LEU A 469 11.60 5.45 15.50
C LEU A 469 10.11 5.46 15.12
N PRO A 470 9.19 5.57 16.11
CA PRO A 470 7.76 5.72 15.87
C PRO A 470 7.41 6.80 14.84
N GLU A 471 8.07 7.95 14.89
CA GLU A 471 7.78 9.06 13.99
C GLU A 471 8.15 8.75 12.54
N GLN A 472 9.24 8.01 12.32
CA GLN A 472 9.68 7.61 10.98
C GLN A 472 8.67 6.65 10.35
N ILE A 473 8.23 5.63 11.09
CA ILE A 473 7.24 4.68 10.56
C ILE A 473 5.90 5.37 10.27
N ARG A 474 5.50 6.32 11.12
CA ARG A 474 4.27 7.10 10.96
C ARG A 474 4.24 7.93 9.69
N VAL A 475 5.31 8.69 9.42
CA VAL A 475 5.39 9.52 8.21
C VAL A 475 5.46 8.64 6.96
N LEU A 476 6.22 7.54 6.99
CA LEU A 476 6.28 6.58 5.88
C LEU A 476 4.92 5.97 5.56
N THR A 477 4.12 5.62 6.58
CA THR A 477 2.75 5.15 6.41
C THR A 477 1.89 6.21 5.71
N TYR A 478 1.89 7.45 6.19
CA TYR A 478 1.10 8.54 5.60
C TYR A 478 1.51 8.86 4.15
N MET A 479 2.81 8.84 3.85
CA MET A 479 3.30 9.02 2.47
C MET A 479 2.91 7.85 1.57
N THR A 480 2.93 6.62 2.08
CA THR A 480 2.52 5.42 1.33
C THR A 480 1.02 5.47 1.00
N LEU A 481 0.18 5.80 1.99
CA LEU A 481 -1.25 6.04 1.79
C LEU A 481 -1.50 7.17 0.78
N GLY A 482 -0.80 8.30 0.93
CA GLY A 482 -0.88 9.44 0.01
C GLY A 482 -0.37 9.13 -1.40
N ALA A 483 0.45 8.10 -1.59
CA ALA A 483 0.88 7.62 -2.90
C ALA A 483 -0.17 6.71 -3.58
N GLY A 484 -1.28 6.39 -2.89
CA GLY A 484 -2.40 5.59 -3.39
C GLY A 484 -2.20 4.09 -3.28
N TYR A 485 -1.37 3.65 -2.33
CA TYR A 485 -1.18 2.24 -2.01
C TYR A 485 -2.35 1.77 -1.14
N ARG A 486 -2.97 0.64 -1.51
CA ARG A 486 -4.20 0.10 -0.90
C ARG A 486 -3.94 -1.09 0.03
N GLY A 487 -2.73 -1.14 0.57
CA GLY A 487 -2.29 -2.11 1.55
C GLY A 487 -0.89 -1.74 2.05
N ILE A 488 -0.60 -2.04 3.31
CA ILE A 488 0.68 -1.74 3.93
C ILE A 488 1.16 -2.99 4.66
N GLY A 489 2.42 -3.35 4.43
CA GLY A 489 3.11 -4.37 5.18
C GLY A 489 4.21 -3.77 6.03
N PHE A 490 4.41 -4.27 7.25
CA PHE A 490 5.53 -3.91 8.12
C PHE A 490 6.53 -5.06 8.18
N ARG A 491 7.83 -4.78 8.00
CA ARG A 491 8.91 -5.78 8.18
C ARG A 491 9.62 -5.55 9.50
N GLY A 492 9.32 -6.40 10.48
CA GLY A 492 9.95 -6.40 11.79
C GLY A 492 10.81 -7.64 12.01
N ASN A 493 11.18 -7.85 13.27
CA ASN A 493 11.90 -9.02 13.76
C ASN A 493 11.31 -9.44 15.13
N ALA A 494 11.92 -10.43 15.78
CA ALA A 494 11.47 -10.90 17.10
C ALA A 494 11.47 -9.79 18.18
N ASP A 495 12.36 -8.79 18.08
CA ASP A 495 12.50 -7.72 19.07
C ASP A 495 11.29 -6.79 19.12
N LEU A 496 10.46 -6.79 18.06
CA LEU A 496 9.25 -5.98 17.99
C LEU A 496 8.27 -6.25 19.16
N THR A 497 8.26 -7.48 19.67
CA THR A 497 7.36 -7.90 20.77
C THR A 497 8.05 -7.98 22.14
N ARG A 498 9.34 -7.60 22.18
CA ARG A 498 10.15 -7.42 23.39
C ARG A 498 10.14 -5.95 23.82
N ASP A 499 10.68 -5.66 24.99
CA ASP A 499 10.65 -4.31 25.57
C ASP A 499 11.30 -3.26 24.65
N ALA A 500 12.40 -3.60 23.97
CA ALA A 500 13.08 -2.70 23.04
C ALA A 500 12.22 -2.27 21.84
N GLY A 501 11.42 -3.19 21.28
CA GLY A 501 10.54 -2.90 20.14
C GLY A 501 9.14 -2.41 20.53
N ARG A 502 8.82 -2.39 21.83
CA ARG A 502 7.49 -2.04 22.36
C ARG A 502 6.99 -0.67 21.87
N PRO A 503 7.79 0.42 21.86
CA PRO A 503 7.33 1.73 21.37
C PRO A 503 6.88 1.70 19.91
N LEU A 504 7.57 0.93 19.08
CA LEU A 504 7.29 0.81 17.65
C LEU A 504 6.05 -0.04 17.40
N LEU A 505 5.88 -1.14 18.16
CA LEU A 505 4.66 -1.95 18.11
C LEU A 505 3.43 -1.14 18.51
N ILE A 506 3.55 -0.29 19.54
CA ILE A 506 2.48 0.64 19.93
C ILE A 506 2.15 1.61 18.78
N GLU A 507 3.16 2.21 18.14
CA GLU A 507 2.91 3.14 17.04
C GLU A 507 2.16 2.46 15.88
N MET A 508 2.56 1.24 15.53
CA MET A 508 1.86 0.46 14.51
C MET A 508 0.44 0.12 14.91
N ALA A 509 0.17 -0.16 16.19
CA ALA A 509 -1.19 -0.36 16.68
C ALA A 509 -2.06 0.89 16.53
N LEU A 510 -1.52 2.07 16.87
CA LEU A 510 -2.22 3.35 16.70
C LEU A 510 -2.45 3.68 15.21
N LEU A 511 -1.47 3.37 14.34
CA LEU A 511 -1.60 3.52 12.89
C LEU A 511 -2.63 2.59 12.28
N ASN A 512 -2.67 1.32 12.71
CA ASN A 512 -3.67 0.36 12.26
C ASN A 512 -5.07 0.83 12.66
N GLU A 513 -5.26 1.34 13.88
CA GLU A 513 -6.54 1.94 14.28
C GLU A 513 -6.93 3.18 13.46
N GLU A 514 -5.97 4.04 13.10
CA GLU A 514 -6.24 5.17 12.19
C GLU A 514 -6.67 4.72 10.80
N ILE A 515 -6.05 3.66 10.29
CA ILE A 515 -6.41 3.04 9.02
C ILE A 515 -7.81 2.44 9.12
N ASP A 516 -8.13 1.70 10.19
CA ASP A 516 -9.43 1.06 10.41
C ASP A 516 -10.56 2.09 10.49
N LEU A 517 -10.34 3.22 11.20
CA LEU A 517 -11.31 4.32 11.28
C LEU A 517 -11.65 4.94 9.92
N CYS A 518 -10.73 4.88 8.96
CA CYS A 518 -10.87 5.46 7.62
C CYS A 518 -10.83 4.42 6.49
N GLU A 519 -10.99 3.13 6.82
CA GLU A 519 -10.70 2.00 5.92
C GLU A 519 -11.45 2.13 4.59
N SER A 520 -12.76 2.41 4.67
CA SER A 520 -13.61 2.55 3.49
C SER A 520 -13.15 3.64 2.53
N ILE A 521 -12.57 4.74 3.02
CA ILE A 521 -12.06 5.84 2.19
C ILE A 521 -10.72 5.42 1.57
N LEU A 522 -9.83 4.82 2.35
CA LEU A 522 -8.50 4.37 1.90
C LEU A 522 -8.61 3.28 0.82
N ALA A 523 -9.46 2.28 1.05
CA ALA A 523 -9.71 1.18 0.11
C ALA A 523 -10.34 1.64 -1.22
N ASN A 524 -11.10 2.75 -1.20
CA ASN A 524 -11.78 3.31 -2.37
C ASN A 524 -11.08 4.54 -2.99
N SER A 525 -9.90 4.90 -2.51
CA SER A 525 -9.15 6.06 -2.97
C SER A 525 -8.91 6.03 -4.49
N ASN A 526 -9.14 7.16 -5.16
CA ASN A 526 -8.96 7.29 -6.61
C ASN A 526 -7.71 8.09 -6.96
N ASP A 527 -7.12 7.77 -8.10
CA ASP A 527 -5.94 8.45 -8.63
C ASP A 527 -6.26 9.54 -9.65
N PRO A 528 -5.36 10.52 -9.82
CA PRO A 528 -4.17 10.78 -8.99
C PRO A 528 -4.54 11.41 -7.65
N ILE A 529 -3.82 11.07 -6.59
CA ILE A 529 -3.92 11.76 -5.29
C ILE A 529 -3.01 13.00 -5.34
N PRO A 530 -3.57 14.22 -5.36
CA PRO A 530 -2.77 15.44 -5.37
C PRO A 530 -2.11 15.68 -4.01
N LEU A 531 -0.89 16.24 -4.06
CA LEU A 531 -0.17 16.73 -2.89
C LEU A 531 -0.22 18.26 -2.89
N TYR A 532 -0.78 18.85 -1.84
CA TYR A 532 -0.89 20.29 -1.67
C TYR A 532 0.14 20.82 -0.66
N ASP A 533 0.46 22.09 -0.85
CA ASP A 533 1.31 22.85 0.04
C ASP A 533 0.56 23.27 1.31
N THR A 534 1.31 23.43 2.38
CA THR A 534 0.85 24.01 3.65
C THR A 534 1.57 25.31 3.89
N TYR A 535 1.06 26.12 4.82
CA TYR A 535 1.58 27.44 5.10
C TYR A 535 1.73 27.64 6.61
N ARG A 536 2.69 28.50 6.96
CA ARG A 536 2.86 28.97 8.33
C ARG A 536 1.65 29.84 8.74
N PRO A 537 1.46 30.08 10.05
CA PRO A 537 0.46 31.04 10.53
C PRO A 537 0.63 32.38 9.82
N ASP A 538 -0.48 33.05 9.53
CA ASP A 538 -0.44 34.41 9.00
C ASP A 538 0.28 35.32 10.02
N PRO A 539 1.07 36.30 9.56
CA PRO A 539 1.76 37.19 10.48
C PRO A 539 0.73 37.96 11.30
N SER A 540 1.07 38.27 12.55
CA SER A 540 0.13 38.95 13.43
C SER A 540 -0.24 40.32 12.84
N ASN A 541 -1.54 40.56 12.63
CA ASN A 541 -2.06 41.89 12.27
C ASN A 541 -1.92 42.90 13.41
N LEU A 542 -1.45 42.47 14.59
CA LEU A 542 -1.16 43.33 15.72
C LEU A 542 0.28 43.83 15.62
N PRO A 543 0.54 45.12 15.86
CA PRO A 543 1.89 45.62 15.89
C PRO A 543 2.62 45.01 17.12
N PRO A 544 3.95 44.78 17.04
CA PRO A 544 4.72 44.19 18.13
C PRO A 544 4.47 44.87 19.48
N PRO A 545 4.52 44.13 20.62
CA PRO A 545 4.38 44.74 21.94
C PRO A 545 5.37 45.91 22.12
N GLY A 546 4.87 47.13 22.34
CA GLY A 546 5.68 48.35 22.44
C GLY A 546 5.65 49.28 21.21
N SER A 547 4.94 48.91 20.15
CA SER A 547 4.76 49.75 18.96
C SER A 547 3.90 51.00 19.21
N ALA A 548 4.22 52.08 18.49
CA ALA A 548 3.50 53.36 18.61
C ALA A 548 2.04 53.22 18.10
N PRO A 549 1.06 53.95 18.68
CA PRO A 549 -0.37 53.85 18.33
C PRO A 549 -0.70 54.08 16.84
N ASN A 550 0.18 54.76 16.10
CA ASN A 550 0.00 55.12 14.69
C ASN A 550 0.88 54.31 13.73
N GLN A 551 1.55 53.25 14.21
CA GLN A 551 2.42 52.44 13.37
C GLN A 551 1.58 51.61 12.40
N ARG A 552 1.65 51.94 11.10
CA ARG A 552 0.97 51.18 10.04
C ARG A 552 1.43 49.72 10.08
N ILE A 553 0.47 48.81 10.16
CA ILE A 553 0.70 47.37 10.01
C ILE A 553 1.36 47.18 8.64
N GLN A 554 2.62 46.72 8.63
CA GLN A 554 3.26 46.35 7.37
C GLN A 554 2.49 45.16 6.81
N VAL A 555 1.93 45.31 5.61
CA VAL A 555 1.36 44.19 4.87
C VAL A 555 2.55 43.31 4.49
N GLU A 556 2.78 42.27 5.28
CA GLU A 556 3.81 41.27 4.98
C GLU A 556 3.41 40.49 3.72
N LYS A 557 4.41 40.12 2.93
CA LYS A 557 4.23 39.28 1.75
C LYS A 557 3.70 37.91 2.20
N GLU A 558 2.74 37.36 1.45
CA GLU A 558 2.22 36.00 1.67
C GLU A 558 3.39 35.01 1.85
N TYR A 559 3.38 34.24 2.94
CA TYR A 559 4.46 33.31 3.27
C TYR A 559 4.63 32.28 2.15
N ASP A 560 5.87 32.01 1.77
CA ASP A 560 6.17 30.86 0.92
C ASP A 560 5.62 29.57 1.57
N PRO A 561 5.20 28.58 0.77
CA PRO A 561 4.83 27.26 1.26
C PRO A 561 5.80 26.71 2.30
N HIS A 562 5.28 26.04 3.32
CA HIS A 562 6.10 25.35 4.31
C HIS A 562 7.05 24.40 3.56
N PRO A 563 8.36 24.39 3.86
CA PRO A 563 9.32 23.66 3.05
C PRO A 563 9.15 22.14 3.13
N SER A 564 8.59 21.61 4.23
CA SER A 564 8.52 20.17 4.49
C SER A 564 7.14 19.60 4.74
N ILE A 565 6.12 20.40 5.07
CA ILE A 565 4.81 19.85 5.46
C ILE A 565 3.92 19.81 4.22
N ARG A 566 3.33 18.66 3.95
CA ARG A 566 2.56 18.38 2.74
C ARG A 566 1.26 17.68 3.08
N VAL A 567 0.24 17.85 2.22
CA VAL A 567 -1.09 17.26 2.41
C VAL A 567 -1.49 16.45 1.19
N ALA A 568 -1.72 15.15 1.37
CA ALA A 568 -2.35 14.32 0.35
C ALA A 568 -3.87 14.35 0.52
N VAL A 569 -4.63 14.57 -0.56
CA VAL A 569 -6.10 14.70 -0.50
C VAL A 569 -6.77 13.53 -1.22
N LEU A 570 -7.45 12.69 -0.44
CA LEU A 570 -8.16 11.50 -0.92
C LEU A 570 -9.66 11.80 -0.95
N GLY A 571 -10.22 12.02 -2.13
CA GLY A 571 -11.66 12.25 -2.29
C GLY A 571 -12.49 11.01 -1.95
N THR A 572 -13.65 11.20 -1.31
CA THR A 572 -14.60 10.11 -1.05
C THR A 572 -15.31 9.70 -2.35
N ARG A 573 -15.79 8.46 -2.40
CA ARG A 573 -16.46 7.88 -3.59
C ARG A 573 -17.72 8.64 -4.00
N ASP A 574 -18.48 9.12 -3.03
CA ASP A 574 -19.70 9.91 -3.22
C ASP A 574 -19.42 11.38 -3.56
N LYS A 575 -18.14 11.79 -3.58
CA LYS A 575 -17.67 13.15 -3.83
C LYS A 575 -18.23 14.19 -2.85
N ARG A 576 -18.68 13.76 -1.67
CA ARG A 576 -19.24 14.63 -0.62
C ARG A 576 -18.23 15.01 0.46
N GLY A 577 -17.03 14.44 0.41
CA GLY A 577 -15.93 14.74 1.32
C GLY A 577 -14.56 14.36 0.77
N ALA A 578 -13.55 14.60 1.60
CA ALA A 578 -12.18 14.20 1.36
C ALA A 578 -11.47 13.90 2.68
N LEU A 579 -10.56 12.93 2.65
CA LEU A 579 -9.62 12.64 3.73
C LEU A 579 -8.27 13.26 3.40
N LEU A 580 -7.77 14.10 4.28
CA LEU A 580 -6.51 14.81 4.17
C LEU A 580 -5.48 14.10 5.06
N LEU A 581 -4.38 13.68 4.45
CA LEU A 581 -3.23 13.11 5.14
C LEU A 581 -2.14 14.17 5.21
N VAL A 582 -2.02 14.86 6.34
CA VAL A 582 -0.98 15.87 6.58
C VAL A 582 0.23 15.17 7.20
N ALA A 583 1.42 15.36 6.63
CA ALA A 583 2.65 14.84 7.22
C ALA A 583 3.84 15.78 6.99
N ASP A 584 4.77 15.78 7.95
CA ASP A 584 6.01 16.53 7.85
C ASP A 584 7.12 15.69 7.19
N THR A 585 7.53 16.05 5.98
CA THR A 585 8.62 15.41 5.24
C THR A 585 9.98 16.09 5.51
N ALA A 586 10.23 16.50 6.76
CA ALA A 586 11.44 17.24 7.15
C ALA A 586 12.74 16.58 6.69
N ALA A 587 13.75 17.40 6.38
CA ALA A 587 15.04 16.93 5.90
C ALA A 587 15.77 16.07 6.94
N ALA A 588 16.47 15.03 6.46
CA ALA A 588 17.24 14.10 7.29
C ALA A 588 16.42 13.33 8.36
N GLN A 589 15.09 13.34 8.29
CA GLN A 589 14.26 12.59 9.24
C GLN A 589 14.47 11.07 9.17
N GLN A 590 14.91 10.56 8.01
CA GLN A 590 15.19 9.14 7.82
C GLN A 590 16.38 8.63 8.64
N TYR A 591 17.16 9.56 9.21
CA TYR A 591 18.19 9.28 10.22
C TYR A 591 17.68 9.67 11.61
N GLN A 592 17.39 10.96 11.81
CA GLN A 592 16.88 11.50 13.07
C GLN A 592 15.83 12.58 12.83
N PRO A 593 14.55 12.32 13.13
CA PRO A 593 13.47 13.28 13.06
C PRO A 593 13.75 14.55 13.89
N PRO A 594 13.46 15.76 13.36
CA PRO A 594 13.43 16.98 14.17
C PRO A 594 12.16 17.03 15.03
N GLN A 595 11.87 18.18 15.64
CA GLN A 595 10.66 18.35 16.47
C GLN A 595 9.36 17.91 15.77
N MET A 596 9.21 18.23 14.48
CA MET A 596 8.05 17.91 13.65
C MET A 596 6.73 18.28 14.34
N ALA A 597 6.63 19.55 14.72
CA ALA A 597 5.41 20.11 15.30
C ALA A 597 5.34 21.62 14.99
N MET A 598 4.13 22.13 14.80
CA MET A 598 3.89 23.54 14.47
C MET A 598 2.56 23.99 15.08
N ASN A 599 2.53 25.21 15.62
CA ASN A 599 1.28 25.84 16.04
C ASN A 599 0.62 26.50 14.84
N ASP A 600 -0.70 26.38 14.76
CA ASP A 600 -1.56 27.05 13.78
C ASP A 600 -1.14 26.84 12.30
N LEU A 601 -0.87 25.58 11.94
CA LEU A 601 -0.55 25.20 10.57
C LEU A 601 -1.76 25.45 9.65
N LYS A 602 -1.55 26.19 8.56
CA LYS A 602 -2.60 26.48 7.57
C LYS A 602 -2.53 25.49 6.41
N VAL A 603 -3.63 24.80 6.15
CA VAL A 603 -3.78 23.84 5.05
C VAL A 603 -4.78 24.39 4.06
N VAL A 604 -4.39 24.57 2.78
CA VAL A 604 -5.30 25.07 1.74
C VAL A 604 -5.59 23.95 0.74
N VAL A 605 -6.84 23.53 0.66
CA VAL A 605 -7.28 22.45 -0.25
C VAL A 605 -8.52 22.85 -1.05
N PRO A 606 -8.74 22.29 -2.24
CA PRO A 606 -10.03 22.42 -2.92
C PRO A 606 -11.10 21.70 -2.09
N GLY A 607 -12.19 22.39 -1.75
CA GLY A 607 -13.24 21.82 -0.90
C GLY A 607 -14.60 22.47 -1.14
N LEU A 608 -15.66 21.75 -0.80
CA LEU A 608 -17.04 22.24 -0.86
C LEU A 608 -17.29 23.24 0.28
N GLU A 609 -17.95 24.36 -0.03
CA GLU A 609 -18.19 25.46 0.91
C GLU A 609 -19.01 25.06 2.14
N SER A 610 -19.86 24.03 2.03
CA SER A 610 -20.67 23.51 3.14
C SER A 610 -19.97 22.43 3.98
N ALA A 611 -18.77 21.97 3.60
CA ALA A 611 -18.10 20.88 4.31
C ALA A 611 -17.42 21.34 5.60
N GLN A 612 -17.62 20.61 6.70
CA GLN A 612 -16.93 20.82 7.96
C GLN A 612 -15.64 20.00 7.99
N ALA A 613 -14.60 20.54 8.63
CA ALA A 613 -13.32 19.86 8.83
C ALA A 613 -13.21 19.32 10.27
N PHE A 614 -12.82 18.06 10.39
CA PHE A 614 -12.61 17.34 11.63
C PHE A 614 -11.23 16.70 11.65
N GLU A 615 -10.41 17.01 12.65
CA GLU A 615 -9.21 16.25 12.94
C GLU A 615 -9.57 14.98 13.69
N ILE A 616 -9.12 13.84 13.18
CA ILE A 616 -9.41 12.50 13.69
C ILE A 616 -8.15 11.91 14.29
N SER A 617 -8.29 11.33 15.48
CA SER A 617 -7.25 10.51 16.10
C SER A 617 -7.89 9.42 16.98
N PRO A 618 -7.15 8.34 17.31
CA PRO A 618 -7.61 7.36 18.29
C PRO A 618 -7.95 7.95 19.67
N GLY A 619 -7.43 9.14 20.00
CA GLY A 619 -7.74 9.86 21.24
C GLY A 619 -9.01 10.70 21.20
N GLY A 620 -9.50 11.09 20.01
CA GLY A 620 -10.69 11.93 19.87
C GLY A 620 -10.85 12.58 18.49
N VAL A 621 -12.00 13.24 18.32
CA VAL A 621 -12.35 14.05 17.14
C VAL A 621 -12.42 15.52 17.54
N ARG A 622 -11.76 16.40 16.78
CA ARG A 622 -11.74 17.85 17.03
C ARG A 622 -12.20 18.60 15.79
N VAL A 623 -13.15 19.51 15.98
CA VAL A 623 -13.60 20.42 14.91
C VAL A 623 -12.50 21.44 14.63
N LEU A 624 -12.17 21.63 13.35
CA LEU A 624 -11.17 22.61 12.91
C LEU A 624 -11.82 23.88 12.35
N GLU A 625 -11.18 25.01 12.57
CA GLU A 625 -11.56 26.29 11.98
C GLU A 625 -11.26 26.29 10.48
N ARG A 626 -12.14 26.94 9.71
CA ARG A 626 -12.02 27.02 8.26
C ARG A 626 -12.43 28.38 7.72
N ASP A 627 -11.68 28.86 6.73
CA ASP A 627 -11.93 30.12 6.04
C ASP A 627 -11.88 29.93 4.53
N ARG A 628 -12.70 30.72 3.81
CA ARG A 628 -12.67 30.72 2.35
C ARG A 628 -11.53 31.62 1.86
N VAL A 629 -10.68 31.07 1.00
CA VAL A 629 -9.55 31.80 0.41
C VAL A 629 -9.49 31.56 -1.10
N PRO A 630 -8.83 32.45 -1.88
CA PRO A 630 -8.48 32.14 -3.26
C PRO A 630 -7.73 30.80 -3.32
N GLY A 631 -8.22 29.85 -4.13
CA GLY A 631 -7.64 28.50 -4.23
C GLY A 631 -8.34 27.40 -3.44
N GLY A 632 -9.30 27.72 -2.55
CA GLY A 632 -10.14 26.71 -1.89
C GLY A 632 -10.56 27.06 -0.47
N VAL A 633 -10.55 26.05 0.40
CA VAL A 633 -10.83 26.19 1.83
C VAL A 633 -9.49 26.12 2.58
N ARG A 634 -9.22 27.13 3.41
CA ARG A 634 -8.11 27.14 4.35
C ARG A 634 -8.60 26.51 5.66
N ILE A 635 -7.90 25.50 6.14
CA ILE A 635 -8.17 24.80 7.39
C ILE A 635 -7.02 25.13 8.35
N SER A 636 -7.36 25.53 9.58
CA SER A 636 -6.38 25.89 10.62
C SER A 636 -6.20 24.73 11.60
N VAL A 637 -5.01 24.14 11.61
CA VAL A 637 -4.62 23.09 12.56
C VAL A 637 -3.86 23.74 13.71
N SER A 638 -4.57 24.00 14.82
CA SER A 638 -4.05 24.80 15.94
C SER A 638 -2.78 24.21 16.58
N ASP A 639 -2.66 22.89 16.65
CA ASP A 639 -1.49 22.20 17.20
C ASP A 639 -1.16 20.96 16.34
N PHE A 640 -0.31 21.16 15.33
CA PHE A 640 0.13 20.11 14.43
C PHE A 640 1.31 19.33 15.05
N GLY A 641 1.23 18.00 15.02
CA GLY A 641 2.30 17.07 15.39
C GLY A 641 3.06 16.53 14.17
N VAL A 642 3.51 15.27 14.24
CA VAL A 642 4.25 14.62 13.14
C VAL A 642 3.36 14.42 11.90
N THR A 643 2.11 14.04 12.14
CA THR A 643 1.05 13.89 11.14
C THR A 643 -0.28 14.38 11.71
N SER A 644 -1.23 14.68 10.82
CA SER A 644 -2.62 14.96 11.19
C SER A 644 -3.55 14.36 10.14
N LEU A 645 -4.60 13.68 10.60
CA LEU A 645 -5.62 13.04 9.78
C LEU A 645 -6.88 13.92 9.83
N ILE A 646 -7.27 14.51 8.71
CA ILE A 646 -8.38 15.48 8.68
C ILE A 646 -9.46 14.98 7.72
N LEU A 647 -10.66 14.75 8.23
CA LEU A 647 -11.84 14.48 7.41
C LEU A 647 -12.57 15.79 7.12
N VAL A 648 -12.74 16.09 5.84
CA VAL A 648 -13.57 17.20 5.37
C VAL A 648 -14.83 16.60 4.76
N THR A 649 -16.00 16.81 5.37
CA THR A 649 -17.25 16.17 4.93
C THR A 649 -18.45 17.11 5.05
N THR A 650 -19.43 16.92 4.17
CA THR A 650 -20.76 17.55 4.27
C THR A 650 -21.78 16.68 5.01
N ASP A 651 -21.41 15.44 5.33
CA ASP A 651 -22.24 14.48 6.05
C ASP A 651 -21.75 14.33 7.49
N ASP A 652 -22.44 14.99 8.42
CA ASP A 652 -22.15 14.93 9.86
C ASP A 652 -22.33 13.52 10.43
N ALA A 653 -23.16 12.67 9.81
CA ALA A 653 -23.36 11.30 10.27
C ALA A 653 -22.08 10.44 10.11
N VAL A 654 -21.18 10.79 9.19
CA VAL A 654 -19.86 10.14 9.07
C VAL A 654 -19.02 10.47 10.30
N ALA A 655 -19.00 11.75 10.72
CA ALA A 655 -18.24 12.19 11.89
C ALA A 655 -18.78 11.53 13.17
N ASP A 656 -20.09 11.45 13.34
CA ASP A 656 -20.73 10.79 14.48
C ASP A 656 -20.38 9.30 14.57
N ARG A 657 -20.38 8.59 13.42
CA ARG A 657 -19.96 7.17 13.37
C ARG A 657 -18.50 6.99 13.78
N ILE A 658 -17.61 7.85 13.30
CA ILE A 658 -16.18 7.81 13.66
C ILE A 658 -15.99 8.11 15.14
N GLN A 659 -16.69 9.11 15.68
CA GLN A 659 -16.64 9.44 17.09
C GLN A 659 -17.14 8.28 17.98
N ALA A 660 -18.21 7.59 17.56
CA ALA A 660 -18.71 6.40 18.26
C ALA A 660 -17.73 5.23 18.21
N ALA A 661 -17.00 5.04 17.09
CA ALA A 661 -15.95 4.04 16.98
C ALA A 661 -14.78 4.37 17.91
N ILE A 662 -14.29 5.62 17.90
CA ILE A 662 -13.20 6.10 18.77
C ILE A 662 -13.56 5.94 20.25
N ALA A 663 -14.81 6.21 20.64
CA ALA A 663 -15.24 6.09 22.04
C ALA A 663 -14.99 4.70 22.65
N ARG A 664 -14.97 3.64 21.82
CA ARG A 664 -14.74 2.25 22.26
C ARG A 664 -13.25 1.95 22.51
N VAL A 665 -12.36 2.60 21.77
CA VAL A 665 -10.90 2.31 21.79
C VAL A 665 -10.09 3.38 22.51
N ARG A 666 -10.62 4.61 22.68
CA ARG A 666 -9.89 5.77 23.22
C ARG A 666 -9.20 5.54 24.57
N PRO A 667 -9.74 4.78 25.57
CA PRO A 667 -9.04 4.62 26.84
C PRO A 667 -7.75 3.82 26.66
N LEU A 668 -7.81 2.74 25.88
CA LEU A 668 -6.65 1.94 25.54
C LEU A 668 -5.66 2.73 24.68
N ALA A 669 -6.14 3.47 23.69
CA ALA A 669 -5.28 4.29 22.83
C ALA A 669 -4.49 5.35 23.63
N CYS A 670 -5.14 6.04 24.58
CA CYS A 670 -4.47 7.00 25.45
C CYS A 670 -3.44 6.32 26.37
N GLN A 671 -3.79 5.17 26.96
CA GLN A 671 -2.86 4.39 27.78
C GLN A 671 -1.63 3.96 26.99
N LEU A 672 -1.81 3.45 25.77
CA LEU A 672 -0.71 3.05 24.89
C LEU A 672 0.15 4.25 24.48
N ALA A 673 -0.45 5.40 24.18
CA ALA A 673 0.31 6.61 23.86
C ALA A 673 1.18 7.09 25.03
N ILE A 674 0.68 7.00 26.26
CA ILE A 674 1.44 7.29 27.49
C ILE A 674 2.58 6.28 27.68
N GLU A 675 2.29 4.98 27.56
CA GLU A 675 3.29 3.90 27.65
C GLU A 675 4.42 4.08 26.63
N GLN A 676 4.06 4.46 25.39
CA GLN A 676 5.05 4.76 24.36
C GLN A 676 5.95 5.93 24.76
N ALA A 677 5.38 7.04 25.26
CA ALA A 677 6.15 8.21 25.68
C ALA A 677 7.13 7.87 26.83
N GLU A 678 6.71 7.03 27.77
CA GLU A 678 7.55 6.57 28.90
C GLU A 678 8.73 5.74 28.44
N HIS A 679 8.51 4.76 27.58
CA HIS A 679 9.61 3.96 27.02
C HIS A 679 10.58 4.82 26.20
N ARG A 680 10.07 5.82 25.46
CA ARG A 680 10.90 6.75 24.69
C ARG A 680 11.74 7.62 25.62
N LEU A 681 11.15 8.18 26.68
CA LEU A 681 11.87 8.93 27.69
C LEU A 681 12.99 8.10 28.32
N GLN A 682 12.70 6.85 28.71
CA GLN A 682 13.69 5.95 29.30
C GLN A 682 14.86 5.68 28.36
N SER A 683 14.58 5.34 27.09
CA SER A 683 15.60 5.05 26.09
C SER A 683 16.48 6.28 25.79
N VAL A 684 15.85 7.45 25.61
CA VAL A 684 16.57 8.70 25.32
C VAL A 684 17.42 9.12 26.51
N SER A 685 16.87 9.05 27.73
CA SER A 685 17.62 9.36 28.96
C SER A 685 18.87 8.49 29.11
N ALA A 686 18.77 7.19 28.79
CA ALA A 686 19.92 6.28 28.81
C ALA A 686 21.00 6.66 27.78
N THR A 687 20.62 6.92 26.53
CA THR A 687 21.56 7.31 25.45
C THR A 687 22.22 8.66 25.75
N ILE A 688 21.45 9.66 26.18
CA ILE A 688 21.97 11.00 26.49
C ILE A 688 22.83 11.01 27.75
N GLY A 689 22.44 10.25 28.78
CA GLY A 689 23.25 10.04 29.97
C GLY A 689 24.64 9.51 29.59
N ARG A 690 24.69 8.55 28.66
CA ARG A 690 25.96 8.01 28.17
C ARG A 690 26.79 9.03 27.38
N LEU A 691 26.17 9.75 26.44
CA LEU A 691 26.87 10.82 25.70
C LEU A 691 27.44 11.88 26.66
N SER A 692 26.72 12.18 27.74
CA SER A 692 27.16 13.13 28.77
C SER A 692 28.33 12.61 29.61
N GLU A 693 28.35 11.31 29.94
CA GLU A 693 29.47 10.61 30.59
C GLU A 693 30.72 10.60 29.71
N ASP A 694 30.53 10.39 28.40
CA ASP A 694 31.60 10.38 27.39
C ASP A 694 32.11 11.80 27.05
N GLY A 695 31.53 12.85 27.66
CA GLY A 695 31.95 14.25 27.47
C GLY A 695 31.31 14.98 26.28
N HIS A 696 30.32 14.38 25.63
CA HIS A 696 29.62 14.92 24.46
C HIS A 696 28.31 15.63 24.82
N ARG A 697 28.38 16.61 25.72
CA ARG A 697 27.23 17.46 26.10
C ARG A 697 26.87 18.45 25.01
N LEU A 698 25.63 18.93 24.93
CA LEU A 698 25.22 19.97 23.99
C LEU A 698 25.93 21.29 24.26
N PHE A 699 25.83 21.79 25.49
CA PHE A 699 26.54 22.98 25.94
C PHE A 699 28.00 22.63 26.24
N ASP A 700 28.90 23.32 25.55
CA ASP A 700 30.35 23.23 25.75
C ASP A 700 30.86 24.64 26.13
N PRO A 701 31.35 24.86 27.37
CA PRO A 701 31.84 26.16 27.80
C PRO A 701 33.05 26.65 27.01
N ASP A 702 33.79 25.73 26.37
CA ASP A 702 34.98 26.03 25.58
C ASP A 702 34.65 26.31 24.10
N ASP A 703 33.38 26.18 23.67
CA ASP A 703 32.97 26.53 22.31
C ASP A 703 32.96 28.06 22.12
N PRO A 704 33.76 28.62 21.19
CA PRO A 704 33.81 30.06 20.95
C PRO A 704 32.49 30.67 20.47
N LYS A 705 31.51 29.86 20.03
CA LYS A 705 30.15 30.32 19.69
C LYS A 705 29.29 30.58 20.92
N ASN A 706 29.64 30.03 22.08
CA ASN A 706 28.87 30.18 23.30
C ASN A 706 29.28 31.46 24.04
N PRO A 707 28.31 32.26 24.53
CA PRO A 707 28.63 33.44 25.31
C PRO A 707 29.32 33.03 26.63
N PRO A 708 30.32 33.80 27.10
CA PRO A 708 30.97 33.51 28.38
C PRO A 708 29.95 33.55 29.51
N LEU A 709 29.98 32.52 30.36
CA LEU A 709 29.07 32.41 31.50
C LEU A 709 29.29 33.57 32.48
N GLN A 710 28.20 34.19 32.93
CA GLN A 710 28.28 35.22 33.97
C GLN A 710 28.66 34.58 35.31
N PRO A 711 29.49 35.23 36.14
CA PRO A 711 29.86 34.72 37.45
C PRO A 711 28.64 34.39 38.32
N GLY A 712 28.53 33.15 38.80
CA GLY A 712 27.46 32.70 39.70
C GLY A 712 26.21 32.13 39.01
N ILE A 713 26.11 32.18 37.67
CA ILE A 713 25.02 31.53 36.91
C ILE A 713 25.51 30.13 36.48
N PRO A 714 24.79 29.04 36.80
CA PRO A 714 25.14 27.71 36.34
C PRO A 714 25.05 27.63 34.81
N ALA A 715 25.88 26.78 34.20
CA ALA A 715 25.79 26.52 32.76
C ALA A 715 24.39 26.02 32.39
N PRO A 716 23.83 26.44 31.23
CA PRO A 716 22.57 25.91 30.73
C PRO A 716 22.64 24.38 30.63
N ASN A 717 21.64 23.70 31.18
CA ASN A 717 21.51 22.25 31.07
C ASN A 717 20.24 21.91 30.28
N GLU A 718 20.29 22.25 28.98
CA GLU A 718 19.17 22.03 28.07
C GLU A 718 18.74 20.55 28.01
N GLU A 719 19.68 19.63 28.20
CA GLU A 719 19.43 18.19 28.24
C GLU A 719 18.48 17.83 29.40
N ALA A 720 18.80 18.26 30.61
CA ALA A 720 17.95 18.03 31.78
C ALA A 720 16.61 18.77 31.67
N ASP A 721 16.60 20.00 31.16
CA ASP A 721 15.39 20.79 31.01
C ASP A 721 14.40 20.15 30.01
N LEU A 722 14.89 19.62 28.90
CA LEU A 722 14.05 18.94 27.89
C LEU A 722 13.53 17.59 28.39
N LEU A 723 14.34 16.83 29.14
CA LEU A 723 13.90 15.59 29.77
C LEU A 723 12.80 15.86 30.81
N ALA A 724 13.00 16.86 31.68
CA ALA A 724 12.01 17.26 32.69
C ALA A 724 10.68 17.72 32.06
N LYS A 725 10.73 18.50 30.98
CA LYS A 725 9.52 18.90 30.22
C LYS A 725 8.75 17.70 29.68
N SER A 726 9.45 16.67 29.19
CA SER A 726 8.80 15.44 28.72
C SER A 726 8.14 14.68 29.89
N GLU A 727 8.83 14.57 31.02
CA GLU A 727 8.30 13.95 32.26
C GLU A 727 7.03 14.66 32.76
N GLU A 728 7.02 15.99 32.77
CA GLU A 728 5.86 16.79 33.16
C GLU A 728 4.66 16.55 32.24
N MET A 729 4.88 16.48 30.92
CA MET A 729 3.81 16.18 29.94
C MET A 729 3.26 14.76 30.12
N ILE A 730 4.12 13.76 30.37
CA ILE A 730 3.68 12.38 30.64
C ILE A 730 2.84 12.34 31.93
N LYS A 731 3.28 13.05 32.97
CA LYS A 731 2.53 13.15 34.23
C LYS A 731 1.16 13.79 34.01
N ALA A 732 1.10 14.91 33.29
CA ALA A 732 -0.15 15.58 32.95
C ALA A 732 -1.08 14.67 32.13
N ALA A 733 -0.53 13.87 31.21
CA ALA A 733 -1.29 12.90 30.43
C ALA A 733 -1.92 11.79 31.32
N ARG A 734 -1.16 11.28 32.30
CA ARG A 734 -1.67 10.30 33.29
C ARG A 734 -2.78 10.90 34.14
N GLU A 735 -2.58 12.10 34.67
CA GLU A 735 -3.59 12.81 35.48
C GLU A 735 -4.86 13.13 34.66
N ALA A 736 -4.73 13.41 33.36
CA ALA A 736 -5.87 13.58 32.46
C ALA A 736 -6.61 12.26 32.18
N LEU A 737 -5.88 11.15 32.00
CA LEU A 737 -6.47 9.81 31.82
C LEU A 737 -7.26 9.38 33.06
N GLU A 738 -6.73 9.63 34.27
CA GLU A 738 -7.43 9.35 35.54
C GLU A 738 -8.72 10.17 35.70
N ARG A 739 -8.78 11.37 35.10
CA ARG A 739 -9.96 12.23 35.05
C ARG A 739 -10.91 11.93 33.88
N GLU A 740 -10.60 10.90 33.08
CA GLU A 740 -11.31 10.55 31.85
C GLU A 740 -11.35 11.68 30.79
N ASP A 741 -10.41 12.63 30.86
CA ASP A 741 -10.19 13.66 29.85
C ASP A 741 -9.27 13.10 28.75
N TYR A 742 -9.84 12.19 27.94
CA TYR A 742 -9.11 11.49 26.88
C TYR A 742 -8.47 12.42 25.83
N PRO A 743 -9.15 13.47 25.33
CA PRO A 743 -8.52 14.39 24.36
C PRO A 743 -7.26 15.06 24.92
N LEU A 744 -7.31 15.53 26.17
CA LEU A 744 -6.14 16.13 26.81
C LEU A 744 -5.04 15.08 27.03
N ALA A 745 -5.39 13.91 27.58
CA ALA A 745 -4.46 12.81 27.82
C ALA A 745 -3.71 12.40 26.54
N TRP A 746 -4.44 12.24 25.45
CA TRP A 746 -3.86 11.95 24.13
C TRP A 746 -2.91 13.07 23.67
N SER A 747 -3.36 14.32 23.73
CA SER A 747 -2.55 15.45 23.25
C SER A 747 -1.25 15.62 24.02
N GLU A 748 -1.28 15.50 25.36
CA GLU A 748 -0.09 15.61 26.21
C GLU A 748 0.86 14.41 26.02
N ALA A 749 0.34 13.19 25.91
CA ALA A 749 1.15 12.02 25.62
C ALA A 749 1.90 12.14 24.28
N ARG A 750 1.24 12.66 23.23
CA ARG A 750 1.87 12.90 21.92
C ARG A 750 2.83 14.10 21.95
N ARG A 751 2.57 15.12 22.79
CA ARG A 751 3.45 16.28 23.01
C ARG A 751 4.74 15.93 23.74
N ALA A 752 4.70 14.97 24.67
CA ALA A 752 5.88 14.50 25.40
C ALA A 752 7.03 14.02 24.50
N GLY A 753 6.73 13.55 23.28
CA GLY A 753 7.77 13.21 22.31
C GLY A 753 8.54 14.41 21.73
N ARG A 754 7.98 15.64 21.78
CA ARG A 754 8.58 16.83 21.15
C ARG A 754 9.92 17.22 21.80
N PRO A 755 10.04 17.38 23.14
CA PRO A 755 11.32 17.68 23.77
C PRO A 755 12.37 16.60 23.51
N LEU A 756 11.97 15.33 23.52
CA LEU A 756 12.86 14.20 23.25
C LEU A 756 13.43 14.25 21.83
N ARG A 757 12.60 14.56 20.83
CA ARG A 757 13.07 14.71 19.44
C ARG A 757 14.00 15.90 19.27
N ILE A 758 13.72 17.04 19.91
CA ILE A 758 14.62 18.21 19.91
C ILE A 758 15.99 17.80 20.44
N LEU A 759 16.01 17.12 21.59
CA LEU A 759 17.23 16.66 22.26
C LEU A 759 18.03 15.69 21.38
N MET A 760 17.40 14.62 20.90
CA MET A 760 18.05 13.64 20.01
C MET A 760 18.56 14.28 18.73
N ARG A 761 17.78 15.20 18.13
CA ARG A 761 18.16 15.92 16.92
C ARG A 761 19.38 16.81 17.15
N ALA A 762 19.43 17.54 18.25
CA ALA A 762 20.56 18.41 18.59
C ALA A 762 21.88 17.61 18.73
N HIS A 763 21.86 16.48 19.43
CA HIS A 763 23.05 15.62 19.54
C HIS A 763 23.46 15.02 18.18
N TRP A 764 22.48 14.60 17.38
CA TRP A 764 22.74 14.06 16.04
C TRP A 764 23.33 15.12 15.10
N GLU A 765 22.81 16.36 15.11
CA GLU A 765 23.34 17.47 14.32
C GLU A 765 24.77 17.82 14.77
N LYS A 766 25.03 17.90 16.09
CA LYS A 766 26.37 18.11 16.64
C LYS A 766 27.36 17.03 16.17
N ALA A 767 26.96 15.76 16.20
CA ALA A 767 27.78 14.64 15.73
C ALA A 767 28.07 14.72 14.22
N ASN A 768 27.04 14.98 13.41
CA ASN A 768 27.17 15.12 11.97
C ASN A 768 28.05 16.33 11.58
N GLU A 769 27.88 17.47 12.25
CA GLU A 769 28.75 18.65 12.09
C GLU A 769 30.20 18.36 12.46
N ALA A 770 30.43 17.57 13.52
CA ALA A 770 31.78 17.17 13.92
C ALA A 770 32.47 16.29 12.85
N LEU A 771 31.73 15.40 12.18
CA LEU A 771 32.22 14.66 11.02
C LEU A 771 32.54 15.61 9.85
N VAL A 772 31.61 16.50 9.49
CA VAL A 772 31.80 17.46 8.39
C VAL A 772 33.01 18.36 8.62
N LYS A 773 33.20 18.86 9.84
CA LYS A 773 34.37 19.68 10.25
C LYS A 773 35.66 18.88 10.21
N THR A 774 35.63 17.60 10.59
CA THR A 774 36.82 16.72 10.51
C THR A 774 37.21 16.45 9.06
N LEU A 775 36.24 16.32 8.16
CA LEU A 775 36.47 16.12 6.71
C LEU A 775 36.85 17.39 5.95
N ASN A 776 36.34 18.54 6.38
CA ASN A 776 36.58 19.85 5.79
C ASN A 776 36.97 20.84 6.90
N PRO A 777 38.21 20.78 7.41
CA PRO A 777 38.66 21.70 8.45
C PRO A 777 38.57 23.15 7.94
N PRO A 778 38.05 24.10 8.75
CA PRO A 778 38.02 25.50 8.36
C PRO A 778 39.45 25.99 8.09
N GLU A 779 39.65 26.70 6.98
CA GLU A 779 40.94 27.34 6.69
C GLU A 779 41.23 28.39 7.77
N ASP A 780 42.41 28.35 8.40
CA ASP A 780 42.82 29.34 9.40
C ASP A 780 43.08 30.70 8.69
N ASP A 781 42.40 31.77 9.11
CA ASP A 781 42.55 33.11 8.53
C ASP A 781 44.00 33.62 8.59
N SER A 782 44.77 33.18 9.60
CA SER A 782 46.19 33.52 9.74
C SER A 782 47.05 32.79 8.70
N GLU A 783 46.78 31.51 8.41
CA GLU A 783 47.40 30.78 7.31
C GLU A 783 46.98 31.33 5.96
N LEU A 784 45.71 31.73 5.79
CA LEU A 784 45.22 32.33 4.54
C LEU A 784 45.93 33.67 4.27
N GLN A 785 46.12 34.51 5.30
CA GLN A 785 46.88 35.76 5.18
C GLN A 785 48.37 35.53 4.96
N ALA A 786 48.99 34.56 5.65
CA ALA A 786 50.38 34.17 5.42
C ALA A 786 50.59 33.61 4.01
N ARG A 787 49.65 32.80 3.50
CA ARG A 787 49.62 32.28 2.12
C ARG A 787 49.42 33.39 1.11
N ARG A 788 48.51 34.35 1.36
CA ARG A 788 48.32 35.53 0.49
C ARG A 788 49.59 36.39 0.41
N ARG A 789 50.32 36.55 1.51
CA ARG A 789 51.63 37.22 1.54
C ARG A 789 52.70 36.43 0.76
N ALA A 790 52.81 35.12 0.99
CA ALA A 790 53.75 34.25 0.27
C ALA A 790 53.47 34.17 -1.25
N ARG A 791 52.22 34.34 -1.67
CA ARG A 791 51.78 34.35 -3.08
C ARG A 791 52.12 35.66 -3.81
N LEU A 792 52.36 36.75 -3.09
CA LEU A 792 52.88 37.99 -3.67
C LEU A 792 54.39 37.90 -3.96
N ASP A 793 55.12 37.06 -3.23
CA ASP A 793 56.59 37.01 -3.27
C ASP A 793 57.16 35.92 -4.21
N SER A 794 56.37 34.93 -4.65
CA SER A 794 56.86 33.82 -5.50
C SER A 794 56.34 33.88 -6.96
N LYS A 795 57.26 34.03 -7.92
CA LYS A 795 57.00 34.00 -9.38
C LYS A 795 56.98 32.60 -10.02
N LYS A 796 56.99 31.52 -9.22
CA LYS A 796 56.93 30.14 -9.72
C LYS A 796 55.73 29.43 -9.11
N GLU A 797 54.73 29.18 -9.93
CA GLU A 797 53.60 28.32 -9.61
C GLU A 797 54.08 26.85 -9.62
N GLU A 798 54.25 26.25 -8.44
CA GLU A 798 54.06 24.80 -8.33
C GLU A 798 52.56 24.51 -8.38
N PRO A 799 52.08 23.57 -9.22
CA PRO A 799 50.67 23.24 -9.30
C PRO A 799 50.21 22.57 -8.00
N ARG A 800 49.44 23.31 -7.20
CA ARG A 800 48.77 22.79 -5.98
C ARG A 800 47.87 21.61 -6.38
N PRO A 801 47.83 20.49 -5.61
CA PRO A 801 46.79 19.49 -5.80
C PRO A 801 45.42 20.17 -5.62
N PRO A 802 44.46 19.95 -6.51
CA PRO A 802 43.15 20.61 -6.47
C PRO A 802 42.45 20.35 -5.11
N ASP A 803 42.08 21.43 -4.44
CA ASP A 803 41.38 21.40 -3.16
C ASP A 803 39.90 21.07 -3.41
N TYR A 804 39.57 19.78 -3.31
CA TYR A 804 38.21 19.30 -3.51
C TYR A 804 37.43 19.42 -2.21
N LYS A 805 36.29 20.11 -2.26
CA LYS A 805 35.32 20.03 -1.16
C LYS A 805 34.93 18.56 -0.95
N VAL A 806 35.16 18.06 0.26
CA VAL A 806 34.79 16.70 0.66
C VAL A 806 33.31 16.67 1.01
N VAL A 807 32.58 15.73 0.44
CA VAL A 807 31.17 15.49 0.70
C VAL A 807 31.02 14.12 1.35
N SER A 808 30.23 14.07 2.41
CA SER A 808 29.85 12.83 3.08
C SER A 808 28.41 12.99 3.56
N GLU A 809 27.64 11.92 3.47
CA GLU A 809 26.26 11.83 3.97
C GLU A 809 26.24 10.94 5.21
N PRO A 810 25.21 11.00 6.08
CA PRO A 810 25.16 10.17 7.28
C PRO A 810 25.33 8.66 7.02
N VAL A 811 24.82 8.11 5.90
CA VAL A 811 25.04 6.70 5.49
C VAL A 811 26.51 6.32 5.25
N CYS A 812 27.36 7.31 4.97
CA CYS A 812 28.77 7.12 4.76
C CYS A 812 29.48 6.74 6.06
N SER A 813 28.87 6.99 7.22
CA SER A 813 29.30 6.53 8.54
C SER A 813 28.14 5.80 9.22
N PRO A 814 28.04 4.47 9.13
CA PRO A 814 26.89 3.69 9.64
C PRO A 814 26.40 4.06 11.06
N PRO A 815 27.27 4.39 12.05
CA PRO A 815 26.80 4.84 13.37
C PRO A 815 26.02 6.18 13.40
N LEU A 816 26.05 6.99 12.33
CA LEU A 816 25.26 8.22 12.21
C LEU A 816 23.84 7.98 11.70
N VAL A 817 23.51 6.76 11.29
CA VAL A 817 22.19 6.43 10.76
C VAL A 817 21.10 6.45 11.84
N SER A 818 21.47 6.26 13.10
CA SER A 818 20.56 6.26 14.25
C SER A 818 21.16 7.04 15.43
N ALA A 819 20.34 7.77 16.17
CA ALA A 819 20.80 8.51 17.35
C ALA A 819 21.30 7.59 18.48
N ASP A 820 20.76 6.37 18.59
CA ASP A 820 21.15 5.39 19.61
C ASP A 820 22.61 4.90 19.40
N THR A 821 23.12 5.01 18.17
CA THR A 821 24.49 4.61 17.83
C THR A 821 25.51 5.77 17.88
N LEU A 822 25.11 6.97 18.34
CA LEU A 822 26.01 8.13 18.41
C LEU A 822 27.24 7.94 19.32
N PRO A 823 27.18 7.26 20.48
CA PRO A 823 28.41 7.01 21.26
C PRO A 823 29.45 6.24 20.43
N GLN A 824 28.99 5.28 19.61
CA GLN A 824 29.86 4.55 18.69
C GLN A 824 30.38 5.40 17.53
N HIS A 825 29.62 6.42 17.10
CA HIS A 825 30.07 7.38 16.09
C HIS A 825 31.27 8.20 16.57
N TYR A 826 31.26 8.70 17.82
CA TYR A 826 32.37 9.49 18.34
C TYR A 826 33.68 8.69 18.43
N ILE A 827 33.60 7.39 18.75
CA ILE A 827 34.76 6.49 18.67
C ILE A 827 35.33 6.44 17.25
N TRP A 828 34.47 6.36 16.23
CA TRP A 828 34.92 6.40 14.84
C TRP A 828 35.52 7.75 14.48
N LEU A 829 34.94 8.84 14.98
CA LEU A 829 35.45 10.19 14.75
C LEU A 829 36.86 10.38 15.33
N ASP A 830 37.14 9.80 16.49
CA ASP A 830 38.48 9.82 17.08
C ASP A 830 39.48 9.01 16.24
N TRP A 831 39.06 7.85 15.70
CA TRP A 831 39.88 7.11 14.74
C TRP A 831 40.12 7.91 13.45
N LEU A 832 39.15 8.71 13.00
CA LEU A 832 39.32 9.58 11.84
C LEU A 832 40.31 10.72 12.09
N ARG A 833 40.32 11.28 13.29
CA ARG A 833 41.19 12.39 13.69
C ARG A 833 42.63 11.95 13.94
N THR A 834 42.81 10.78 14.54
CA THR A 834 44.12 10.30 15.00
C THR A 834 44.74 9.23 14.11
N GLY A 835 43.90 8.54 13.31
CA GLY A 835 44.33 7.41 12.51
C GLY A 835 45.12 7.82 11.27
N THR A 836 46.18 7.07 10.97
CA THR A 836 46.93 7.18 9.72
C THR A 836 46.39 6.18 8.71
N PHE A 837 46.00 6.69 7.54
CA PHE A 837 45.52 5.86 6.43
C PHE A 837 46.69 5.46 5.54
N GLY A 838 46.77 4.16 5.24
CA GLY A 838 47.81 3.57 4.43
C GLY A 838 47.69 3.87 2.94
N ARG A 839 48.44 3.14 2.13
CA ARG A 839 48.39 3.23 0.67
C ARG A 839 47.01 2.82 0.10
N ASN A 840 46.71 3.29 -1.11
CA ASN A 840 45.55 2.82 -1.86
C ASN A 840 45.65 1.31 -2.13
N LEU A 841 44.61 0.56 -1.75
CA LEU A 841 44.50 -0.88 -1.96
C LEU A 841 43.94 -1.24 -3.34
N VAL A 842 43.36 -0.29 -4.08
CA VAL A 842 42.86 -0.48 -5.45
C VAL A 842 43.97 -0.11 -6.44
N PRO A 843 44.54 -1.07 -7.20
CA PRO A 843 45.72 -0.82 -8.04
C PRO A 843 45.50 0.20 -9.18
N THR A 844 44.33 0.18 -9.82
CA THR A 844 44.00 0.99 -11.02
C THR A 844 42.92 2.04 -10.74
N GLY A 845 42.81 2.50 -9.49
CA GLY A 845 41.79 3.46 -9.07
C GLY A 845 41.98 4.89 -9.58
N SER A 846 43.17 5.24 -10.09
CA SER A 846 43.44 6.56 -10.70
C SER A 846 43.01 6.67 -12.16
N PHE A 847 42.69 5.55 -12.82
CA PHE A 847 42.34 5.50 -14.26
C PHE A 847 43.42 6.00 -15.24
N GLU A 848 44.66 6.21 -14.78
CA GLU A 848 45.79 6.63 -15.62
C GLU A 848 46.46 5.48 -16.38
N ASP A 849 46.14 4.24 -16.01
CA ASP A 849 46.66 3.06 -16.71
C ASP A 849 46.12 3.01 -18.15
N THR A 850 46.98 2.64 -19.08
CA THR A 850 46.66 2.49 -20.51
C THR A 850 46.02 1.14 -20.84
N GLU A 851 46.06 0.19 -19.91
CA GLU A 851 45.37 -1.10 -20.05
C GLU A 851 43.84 -0.92 -20.05
N SER A 852 43.13 -1.86 -20.67
CA SER A 852 41.65 -1.83 -20.62
C SER A 852 41.16 -2.07 -19.19
N LEU A 853 40.04 -1.44 -18.83
CA LEU A 853 39.44 -1.61 -17.50
C LEU A 853 39.21 -3.09 -17.13
N GLU A 854 38.80 -3.91 -18.10
CA GLU A 854 38.61 -5.35 -17.93
C GLU A 854 39.92 -6.08 -17.60
N ALA A 855 41.02 -5.77 -18.30
CA ALA A 855 42.34 -6.36 -18.03
C ALA A 855 42.83 -6.01 -16.62
N SER A 856 42.52 -4.79 -16.17
CA SER A 856 42.80 -4.33 -14.81
C SER A 856 41.87 -4.90 -13.74
N GLY A 857 40.94 -5.79 -14.09
CA GLY A 857 40.04 -6.50 -13.16
C GLY A 857 38.74 -5.78 -12.81
N TRP A 858 38.38 -4.71 -13.52
CA TRP A 858 37.08 -4.07 -13.37
C TRP A 858 36.00 -4.87 -14.10
N ILE A 859 34.80 -4.91 -13.50
CA ILE A 859 33.69 -5.70 -14.02
C ILE A 859 32.52 -4.77 -14.33
N ASP A 860 32.02 -4.80 -15.56
CA ASP A 860 30.79 -4.11 -15.93
C ASP A 860 29.60 -4.75 -15.19
N MET A 861 28.87 -3.89 -14.50
CA MET A 861 27.78 -4.19 -13.59
C MET A 861 26.48 -3.52 -14.02
N SER A 862 26.46 -2.94 -15.23
CA SER A 862 25.34 -2.21 -15.82
C SER A 862 24.08 -3.06 -15.93
N HIS A 863 22.95 -2.49 -15.52
CA HIS A 863 21.64 -3.11 -15.70
C HIS A 863 21.13 -2.85 -17.13
N HIS A 864 20.99 -3.92 -17.91
CA HIS A 864 20.61 -3.84 -19.31
C HIS A 864 19.08 -3.74 -19.45
N PHE A 865 18.60 -2.66 -20.06
CA PHE A 865 17.17 -2.41 -20.30
C PHE A 865 16.92 -2.14 -21.79
N GLU A 866 15.81 -2.67 -22.31
CA GLU A 866 15.49 -2.52 -23.74
C GLU A 866 15.29 -1.05 -24.12
N GLY A 867 15.92 -0.62 -25.20
CA GLY A 867 15.84 0.77 -25.68
C GLY A 867 16.75 1.76 -24.94
N ILE A 868 17.57 1.33 -23.98
CA ILE A 868 18.60 2.16 -23.31
C ILE A 868 19.99 1.69 -23.72
N THR A 869 20.91 2.64 -23.95
CA THR A 869 22.32 2.37 -24.20
C THR A 869 23.16 2.96 -23.08
N SER A 870 23.89 2.10 -22.39
CA SER A 870 24.86 2.45 -21.36
C SER A 870 26.27 2.29 -21.91
N LYS A 871 27.13 3.28 -21.69
CA LYS A 871 28.54 3.24 -22.10
C LYS A 871 29.42 3.67 -20.93
N ILE A 872 30.48 2.91 -20.70
CA ILE A 872 31.50 3.17 -19.68
C ILE A 872 32.86 3.14 -20.36
N TRP A 873 33.63 4.22 -20.27
CA TRP A 873 34.98 4.29 -20.84
C TRP A 873 35.82 5.36 -20.15
N VAL A 874 37.14 5.26 -20.31
CA VAL A 874 38.08 6.26 -19.81
C VAL A 874 38.28 7.33 -20.88
N VAL A 875 38.20 8.60 -20.50
CA VAL A 875 38.42 9.74 -21.40
C VAL A 875 39.40 10.73 -20.77
N ARG A 876 40.24 11.37 -21.59
CA ARG A 876 41.05 12.51 -21.16
C ARG A 876 40.17 13.76 -21.13
N GLU A 877 40.00 14.38 -19.97
CA GLU A 877 39.07 15.50 -19.81
C GLU A 877 39.69 16.82 -20.25
N GLY A 878 39.00 17.59 -21.10
CA GLY A 878 39.44 18.94 -21.48
C GLY A 878 39.55 19.86 -20.26
N GLY A 879 40.76 20.25 -19.90
CA GLY A 879 41.06 21.08 -18.72
C GLY A 879 41.83 20.37 -17.60
N ARG A 880 42.02 19.04 -17.69
CA ARG A 880 42.94 18.26 -16.86
C ARG A 880 43.85 17.41 -17.74
N ASP A 881 45.09 17.23 -17.32
CA ASP A 881 46.02 16.33 -18.02
C ASP A 881 45.88 14.86 -17.54
N GLN A 882 44.70 14.51 -17.02
CA GLN A 882 44.39 13.26 -16.32
C GLN A 882 43.24 12.53 -17.02
N ASN A 883 43.26 11.21 -16.90
CA ASN A 883 42.22 10.32 -17.37
C ASN A 883 41.10 10.21 -16.35
N VAL A 884 39.84 10.24 -16.82
CA VAL A 884 38.67 10.10 -15.95
C VAL A 884 37.73 9.02 -16.48
N LEU A 885 37.09 8.29 -15.57
CA LEU A 885 36.05 7.33 -15.91
C LEU A 885 34.75 8.08 -16.25
N LYS A 886 34.28 7.95 -17.49
CA LYS A 886 33.03 8.53 -17.95
C LYS A 886 31.96 7.45 -18.11
N MET A 887 30.79 7.71 -17.54
CA MET A 887 29.57 6.93 -17.74
C MET A 887 28.53 7.78 -18.47
N ARG A 888 27.85 7.18 -19.45
CA ARG A 888 26.78 7.83 -20.20
C ARG A 888 25.62 6.87 -20.47
N VAL A 889 24.41 7.33 -20.16
CA VAL A 889 23.16 6.60 -20.33
C VAL A 889 22.23 7.42 -21.21
N ASP A 890 21.93 6.91 -22.40
CA ASP A 890 21.05 7.56 -23.38
C ASP A 890 20.00 6.56 -23.91
N PRO A 891 18.83 7.04 -24.36
CA PRO A 891 17.93 6.29 -25.24
C PRO A 891 18.67 5.78 -26.48
N LYS A 892 18.40 4.53 -26.89
CA LYS A 892 18.92 3.93 -28.12
C LYS A 892 18.33 4.62 -29.36
N ASP A 893 17.05 4.95 -29.32
CA ASP A 893 16.35 5.70 -30.35
C ASP A 893 15.66 6.92 -29.71
N ARG A 894 16.07 8.12 -30.14
CA ARG A 894 15.50 9.38 -29.62
C ARG A 894 14.05 9.60 -30.08
N GLY A 895 13.63 8.97 -31.18
CA GLY A 895 12.25 9.05 -31.67
C GLY A 895 11.25 8.23 -30.85
N LYS A 896 11.74 7.32 -30.01
CA LYS A 896 10.94 6.48 -29.09
C LYS A 896 11.14 6.84 -27.63
N LEU A 897 11.50 8.10 -27.36
CA LEU A 897 11.71 8.58 -26.00
C LEU A 897 10.45 8.41 -25.14
N ASP A 898 9.28 8.62 -25.74
CA ASP A 898 7.98 8.52 -25.06
C ASP A 898 7.64 7.08 -24.62
N ASP A 899 8.26 6.07 -25.23
CA ASP A 899 8.07 4.65 -24.88
C ASP A 899 8.97 4.21 -23.70
N LEU A 900 9.96 5.03 -23.33
CA LEU A 900 10.91 4.70 -22.26
C LEU A 900 10.43 5.22 -20.90
N PRO A 901 10.81 4.54 -19.79
CA PRO A 901 10.56 5.07 -18.47
C PRO A 901 11.14 6.48 -18.33
N PRO A 902 10.37 7.49 -17.89
CA PRO A 902 10.86 8.87 -17.80
C PRO A 902 12.00 9.03 -16.77
N VAL A 903 12.12 8.06 -15.86
CA VAL A 903 13.01 8.10 -14.70
C VAL A 903 13.52 6.68 -14.45
N LEU A 904 14.84 6.53 -14.24
CA LEU A 904 15.50 5.25 -13.94
C LEU A 904 16.04 5.27 -12.51
N ASP A 905 15.73 4.24 -11.75
CA ASP A 905 16.13 4.11 -10.34
C ASP A 905 17.16 2.99 -10.09
N PHE A 906 17.35 2.12 -11.07
CA PHE A 906 18.40 1.10 -11.12
C PHE A 906 19.70 1.65 -11.73
N PRO A 907 20.87 1.09 -11.37
CA PRO A 907 22.16 1.49 -11.95
C PRO A 907 22.28 1.06 -13.42
N ALA A 908 21.78 1.91 -14.32
CA ALA A 908 21.78 1.66 -15.77
C ALA A 908 23.21 1.55 -16.33
N ALA A 909 24.14 2.36 -15.82
CA ALA A 909 25.58 2.18 -16.03
C ALA A 909 26.26 1.98 -14.68
N ALA A 910 27.00 0.89 -14.50
CA ALA A 910 27.79 0.68 -13.29
C ALA A 910 29.02 -0.17 -13.55
N ILE A 911 30.10 0.10 -12.82
CA ILE A 911 31.34 -0.69 -12.86
C ILE A 911 31.79 -1.03 -11.44
N ARG A 912 32.23 -2.26 -11.23
CA ARG A 912 32.76 -2.75 -9.96
C ARG A 912 34.28 -2.83 -10.02
N SER A 913 34.93 -2.34 -8.97
CA SER A 913 36.37 -2.38 -8.80
C SER A 913 36.90 -3.82 -8.68
N PRO A 914 38.21 -4.03 -8.92
CA PRO A 914 38.89 -5.26 -8.52
C PRO A 914 38.66 -5.58 -7.04
N SER A 915 38.66 -6.87 -6.72
CA SER A 915 38.48 -7.37 -5.36
C SER A 915 39.75 -7.17 -4.52
N ILE A 916 39.60 -6.54 -3.36
CA ILE A 916 40.69 -6.39 -2.38
C ILE A 916 40.43 -7.27 -1.15
N ARG A 917 41.48 -7.71 -0.46
CA ARG A 917 41.36 -8.48 0.78
C ARG A 917 41.28 -7.55 1.98
N VAL A 918 40.29 -7.78 2.85
CA VAL A 918 40.10 -7.05 4.12
C VAL A 918 40.03 -8.02 5.29
N LYS A 919 40.44 -7.57 6.47
CA LYS A 919 40.39 -8.33 7.71
C LYS A 919 39.25 -7.86 8.61
N ALA A 920 38.68 -8.76 9.41
CA ALA A 920 37.66 -8.45 10.40
C ALA A 920 38.12 -7.33 11.34
N GLY A 921 37.26 -6.34 11.57
CA GLY A 921 37.52 -5.16 12.39
C GLY A 921 38.39 -4.08 11.72
N GLN A 922 38.90 -4.29 10.51
CA GLN A 922 39.70 -3.29 9.80
C GLN A 922 38.83 -2.08 9.40
N PHE A 923 39.27 -0.88 9.77
CA PHE A 923 38.61 0.37 9.40
C PHE A 923 39.10 0.86 8.03
N LEU A 924 38.16 1.17 7.14
CA LEU A 924 38.38 1.50 5.74
C LEU A 924 37.83 2.89 5.43
N ARG A 925 38.61 3.67 4.68
CA ARG A 925 38.20 4.91 4.02
C ARG A 925 38.16 4.69 2.52
N ILE A 926 36.98 4.84 1.95
CA ILE A 926 36.76 4.83 0.50
C ILE A 926 36.60 6.28 0.07
N SER A 927 37.38 6.74 -0.90
CA SER A 927 37.22 8.08 -1.46
C SER A 927 37.21 8.07 -2.97
N VAL A 928 36.35 8.87 -3.59
CA VAL A 928 36.25 8.98 -5.04
C VAL A 928 35.88 10.41 -5.43
N LEU A 929 36.50 10.93 -6.49
CA LEU A 929 36.13 12.20 -7.09
C LEU A 929 34.94 11.99 -8.02
N VAL A 930 33.93 12.84 -7.90
CA VAL A 930 32.70 12.74 -8.69
C VAL A 930 32.33 14.08 -9.30
N ARG A 931 31.88 14.05 -10.56
CA ARG A 931 31.31 15.20 -11.26
C ARG A 931 30.07 14.77 -12.04
N LYS A 932 29.01 15.56 -11.94
CA LYS A 932 27.73 15.34 -12.61
C LYS A 932 27.09 16.69 -12.89
N ALA A 933 27.09 17.12 -14.15
CA ALA A 933 26.71 18.49 -14.51
C ALA A 933 25.22 18.79 -14.24
N ASN A 934 24.35 17.82 -14.53
CA ASN A 934 22.90 18.02 -14.47
C ASN A 934 22.29 17.35 -13.24
N PRO A 935 21.28 17.95 -12.60
CA PRO A 935 20.53 17.29 -11.53
C PRO A 935 19.74 16.11 -12.10
N THR A 936 19.46 15.13 -11.24
CA THR A 936 18.59 13.99 -11.57
C THR A 936 17.16 14.33 -11.11
N PRO A 937 16.13 14.02 -11.90
CA PRO A 937 14.74 14.19 -11.46
C PRO A 937 14.45 13.42 -10.15
N PRO A 938 13.62 13.96 -9.24
CA PRO A 938 13.15 13.24 -8.06
C PRO A 938 12.51 11.89 -8.45
N GLY A 939 12.80 10.84 -7.68
CA GLY A 939 12.37 9.47 -7.97
C GLY A 939 13.39 8.61 -8.75
N ALA A 940 14.38 9.21 -9.44
CA ALA A 940 15.49 8.44 -10.04
C ALA A 940 16.57 8.08 -8.99
N GLY A 941 17.48 7.20 -9.37
CA GLY A 941 18.51 6.69 -8.45
C GLY A 941 19.75 7.60 -8.31
N GLY A 942 19.98 8.47 -9.28
CA GLY A 942 21.06 9.47 -9.27
C GLY A 942 22.46 8.87 -9.44
N LEU A 943 23.45 9.59 -8.92
CA LEU A 943 24.83 9.10 -8.80
C LEU A 943 24.90 8.07 -7.66
N ILE A 944 25.55 6.92 -7.86
CA ILE A 944 25.64 5.84 -6.89
C ILE A 944 27.10 5.49 -6.59
N ILE A 945 27.43 5.38 -5.30
CA ILE A 945 28.65 4.73 -4.81
C ILE A 945 28.23 3.69 -3.77
N ALA A 946 28.39 2.42 -4.10
CA ALA A 946 28.02 1.29 -3.24
C ALA A 946 29.25 0.44 -2.95
N ASP A 947 29.32 -0.17 -1.77
CA ASP A 947 30.38 -1.08 -1.38
C ASP A 947 29.81 -2.43 -0.96
N SER A 948 30.64 -3.48 -0.95
CA SER A 948 30.17 -4.83 -0.64
C SER A 948 29.84 -5.08 0.84
N ILE A 949 30.24 -4.19 1.76
CA ILE A 949 29.90 -4.30 3.19
C ILE A 949 28.56 -3.62 3.45
N GLY A 950 28.41 -2.37 3.00
CA GLY A 950 27.19 -1.57 3.21
C GLY A 950 26.04 -1.92 2.28
N GLY A 951 26.34 -2.51 1.11
CA GLY A 951 25.34 -2.89 0.11
C GLY A 951 24.50 -1.71 -0.38
N GLU A 952 23.29 -2.01 -0.86
CA GLU A 952 22.35 -1.01 -1.37
C GLU A 952 21.76 -0.13 -0.24
N THR A 953 21.66 -0.67 0.98
CA THR A 953 21.10 0.04 2.14
C THR A 953 21.94 1.26 2.51
N LEU A 954 23.27 1.09 2.61
CA LEU A 954 24.21 2.13 3.05
C LEU A 954 24.97 2.80 1.89
N GLN A 955 24.53 2.59 0.65
CA GLN A 955 25.15 3.23 -0.51
C GLN A 955 24.94 4.75 -0.47
N TYR A 956 25.92 5.49 -0.97
CA TYR A 956 25.77 6.91 -1.21
C TYR A 956 24.98 7.11 -2.51
N ARG A 957 23.85 7.82 -2.44
CA ARG A 957 23.15 8.35 -3.62
C ARG A 957 23.09 9.87 -3.60
N SER A 958 23.14 10.49 -4.77
CA SER A 958 22.91 11.92 -4.91
C SER A 958 22.16 12.26 -6.19
N LEU A 959 21.05 12.99 -6.03
CA LEU A 959 20.28 13.60 -7.13
C LEU A 959 20.87 14.95 -7.56
N ALA A 960 21.71 15.55 -6.73
CA ALA A 960 22.23 16.89 -6.93
C ALA A 960 23.14 17.00 -8.18
N ALA A 961 23.29 18.23 -8.66
CA ALA A 961 24.28 18.59 -9.65
C ALA A 961 25.61 18.93 -8.97
N PHE A 962 26.69 18.32 -9.45
CA PHE A 962 28.08 18.64 -9.13
C PHE A 962 28.78 19.12 -10.41
N PRO A 963 28.65 20.42 -10.77
CA PRO A 963 29.28 20.95 -11.98
C PRO A 963 30.81 20.91 -11.91
N LYS A 964 31.38 20.95 -10.71
CA LYS A 964 32.81 20.74 -10.43
C LYS A 964 33.00 19.42 -9.67
N PHE A 965 34.20 18.82 -9.78
CA PHE A 965 34.55 17.64 -9.01
C PHE A 965 34.45 17.90 -7.51
N LYS A 966 33.83 16.95 -6.80
CA LYS A 966 33.80 16.88 -5.35
C LYS A 966 34.35 15.52 -4.91
N LYS A 967 34.96 15.45 -3.74
CA LYS A 967 35.48 14.19 -3.19
C LYS A 967 34.42 13.58 -2.29
N VAL A 968 33.83 12.44 -2.67
CA VAL A 968 32.93 11.69 -1.78
C VAL A 968 33.75 10.74 -0.93
N VAL A 969 33.47 10.71 0.38
CA VAL A 969 34.17 9.82 1.33
C VAL A 969 33.17 8.95 2.09
N VAL A 970 33.44 7.65 2.11
CA VAL A 970 32.66 6.59 2.76
C VAL A 970 33.55 5.81 3.72
N PHE A 971 33.04 5.53 4.92
CA PHE A 971 33.73 4.79 5.98
C PHE A 971 33.05 3.46 6.26
N ARG A 972 33.86 2.41 6.43
CA ARG A 972 33.39 1.05 6.73
C ARG A 972 34.31 0.38 7.75
N ARG A 973 33.72 -0.44 8.61
CA ARG A 973 34.44 -1.42 9.42
C ARG A 973 34.14 -2.81 8.85
N ALA A 974 35.17 -3.54 8.46
CA ALA A 974 34.99 -4.87 7.87
C ALA A 974 34.42 -5.86 8.90
N PRO A 975 33.27 -6.52 8.64
CA PRO A 975 32.63 -7.38 9.63
C PRO A 975 33.31 -8.74 9.79
N CYS A 976 33.91 -9.25 8.71
CA CYS A 976 34.62 -10.51 8.67
C CYS A 976 35.79 -10.42 7.67
N ASP A 977 36.68 -11.41 7.71
CA ASP A 977 37.73 -11.56 6.70
C ASP A 977 37.08 -11.88 5.35
N GLY A 978 37.46 -11.17 4.29
CA GLY A 978 36.77 -11.35 3.01
C GLY A 978 37.29 -10.52 1.86
N ALA A 979 36.58 -10.65 0.75
CA ALA A 979 36.72 -9.83 -0.44
C ALA A 979 35.90 -8.54 -0.30
N PHE A 980 36.49 -7.41 -0.61
CA PHE A 980 35.85 -6.10 -0.62
C PHE A 980 35.88 -5.50 -2.03
N THR A 981 34.76 -4.92 -2.45
CA THR A 981 34.64 -4.26 -3.77
C THR A 981 33.81 -2.97 -3.64
N VAL A 982 34.08 -2.02 -4.53
CA VAL A 982 33.31 -0.77 -4.67
C VAL A 982 32.67 -0.75 -6.05
N THR A 983 31.41 -0.36 -6.12
CA THR A 983 30.65 -0.16 -7.35
C THR A 983 30.35 1.32 -7.52
N LEU A 984 30.76 1.86 -8.66
CA LEU A 984 30.43 3.22 -9.11
C LEU A 984 29.29 3.09 -10.12
N GLY A 985 28.28 3.96 -10.05
CA GLY A 985 27.15 3.86 -10.97
C GLY A 985 26.38 5.14 -11.20
N LEU A 986 25.62 5.13 -12.29
CA LEU A 986 24.67 6.16 -12.69
C LEU A 986 23.30 5.51 -12.91
N ALA A 987 22.35 5.87 -12.04
CA ALA A 987 20.94 5.50 -12.13
C ALA A 987 20.11 6.68 -12.62
N GLY A 988 19.96 6.77 -13.94
CA GLY A 988 19.29 7.87 -14.61
C GLY A 988 19.92 8.19 -15.96
N TYR A 989 19.21 8.93 -16.80
CA TYR A 989 19.73 9.44 -18.06
C TYR A 989 20.79 10.53 -17.83
N GLY A 990 21.74 10.64 -18.76
CA GLY A 990 22.77 11.67 -18.76
C GLY A 990 24.18 11.12 -18.62
N GLU A 991 25.09 11.92 -18.05
CA GLU A 991 26.50 11.56 -17.88
C GLU A 991 27.03 11.86 -16.48
N ALA A 992 27.95 11.02 -16.03
CA ALA A 992 28.68 11.15 -14.77
C ALA A 992 30.16 10.82 -14.98
N TYR A 993 31.01 11.46 -14.19
CA TYR A 993 32.46 11.31 -14.24
C TYR A 993 32.97 10.91 -12.86
N PHE A 994 33.87 9.94 -12.83
CA PHE A 994 34.52 9.44 -11.64
C PHE A 994 36.04 9.45 -11.82
N ASP A 995 36.76 9.72 -10.75
CA ASP A 995 38.23 9.79 -10.76
C ASP A 995 38.80 9.50 -9.36
N ASP A 996 40.08 9.12 -9.27
CA ASP A 996 40.85 8.88 -8.05
C ASP A 996 40.11 8.02 -7.00
N LEU A 997 39.63 6.83 -7.40
CA LEU A 997 39.06 5.86 -6.47
C LEU A 997 40.18 5.31 -5.57
N ARG A 998 40.04 5.56 -4.28
CA ARG A 998 40.93 5.05 -3.25
C ARG A 998 40.17 4.23 -2.22
N VAL A 999 40.75 3.11 -1.83
CA VAL A 999 40.35 2.36 -0.63
C VAL A 999 41.58 2.23 0.26
N GLU A 1000 41.54 2.86 1.42
CA GLU A 1000 42.67 2.96 2.33
C GLU A 1000 42.27 2.36 3.67
N ALA A 1001 43.12 1.51 4.24
CA ALA A 1001 42.92 0.99 5.58
C ALA A 1001 43.69 1.84 6.60
N VAL A 1002 43.16 1.91 7.82
CA VAL A 1002 43.90 2.48 8.96
C VAL A 1002 45.06 1.55 9.31
N GLU A 1003 46.29 2.06 9.30
CA GLU A 1003 47.51 1.32 9.66
C GLU A 1003 47.84 1.44 11.14
N GLN A 1004 47.62 2.63 11.72
CA GLN A 1004 47.76 2.89 13.15
C GLN A 1004 46.53 3.63 13.65
N TYR A 1005 45.89 3.11 14.69
CA TYR A 1005 44.94 3.87 15.49
C TYR A 1005 45.75 4.75 16.45
N GLY A 1006 45.34 6.00 16.69
CA GLY A 1006 45.90 6.79 17.79
C GLY A 1006 45.71 6.11 19.14
N GLU A 1007 46.34 6.63 20.21
CA GLU A 1007 46.13 6.13 21.58
C GLU A 1007 44.63 5.94 21.85
N ALA A 1008 44.22 4.69 22.03
CA ALA A 1008 42.81 4.35 22.18
C ALA A 1008 42.27 4.96 23.48
N PRO A 1009 41.03 5.47 23.51
CA PRO A 1009 40.36 5.74 24.78
C PRO A 1009 40.31 4.44 25.61
N PRO A 1010 40.34 4.53 26.95
CA PRO A 1010 40.48 3.39 27.85
C PRO A 1010 39.44 2.30 27.54
N ALA A 1011 39.85 1.04 27.69
CA ALA A 1011 39.11 -0.15 27.26
C ALA A 1011 37.66 -0.28 27.78
N ASP A 1012 37.26 0.50 28.77
CA ASP A 1012 35.87 0.64 29.25
C ASP A 1012 34.95 1.37 28.26
N MET A 1013 35.48 2.21 27.36
CA MET A 1013 34.73 2.93 26.31
C MET A 1013 34.41 2.04 25.10
N ALA A 1014 35.16 0.94 24.91
CA ALA A 1014 35.03 0.07 23.76
C ALA A 1014 34.00 -1.06 23.92
N GLY A 1015 33.34 -1.14 25.09
CA GLY A 1015 32.21 -2.05 25.32
C GLY A 1015 32.40 -3.47 24.82
N ARG A 1016 33.63 -4.01 24.79
CA ARG A 1016 33.86 -5.40 24.36
C ARG A 1016 33.07 -6.27 25.33
N PRO A 1017 32.01 -6.97 24.88
CA PRO A 1017 31.45 -8.02 25.71
C PRO A 1017 32.60 -8.97 25.97
N ARG A 1018 32.90 -9.27 27.25
CA ARG A 1018 33.76 -10.41 27.56
C ARG A 1018 33.17 -11.58 26.78
N LEU A 1019 33.96 -12.20 25.91
CA LEU A 1019 33.66 -13.54 25.38
C LEU A 1019 33.56 -14.47 26.59
N ARG A 1020 32.41 -14.51 27.26
CA ARG A 1020 32.01 -15.70 27.99
C ARG A 1020 31.75 -16.71 26.89
N ARG A 1021 32.76 -17.55 26.63
CA ARG A 1021 32.47 -18.89 26.11
C ARG A 1021 31.29 -19.41 26.94
N PRO A 1022 30.22 -19.93 26.32
CA PRO A 1022 29.30 -20.76 27.06
C PRO A 1022 30.12 -21.96 27.53
N GLU A 1023 30.60 -21.93 28.77
CA GLU A 1023 30.88 -23.16 29.49
C GLU A 1023 29.53 -23.84 29.60
N TYR A 1024 29.28 -24.74 28.66
CA TYR A 1024 28.29 -25.78 28.83
C TYR A 1024 28.80 -26.62 30.01
N ALA A 1025 28.44 -26.22 31.22
CA ALA A 1025 28.48 -27.12 32.35
C ALA A 1025 27.41 -28.18 32.04
N PRO A 1026 27.78 -29.44 31.74
CA PRO A 1026 26.78 -30.46 31.57
C PRO A 1026 26.02 -30.58 32.89
N ALA A 1027 24.69 -30.46 32.82
CA ALA A 1027 23.83 -30.77 33.95
C ALA A 1027 24.18 -32.19 34.48
N PRO A 1028 24.21 -32.40 35.81
CA PRO A 1028 24.59 -33.69 36.39
C PRO A 1028 23.64 -34.77 35.87
N SER A 1029 24.20 -35.77 35.18
CA SER A 1029 23.42 -36.90 34.68
C SER A 1029 22.97 -37.76 35.86
N THR A 1030 21.67 -37.72 36.15
CA THR A 1030 21.00 -38.76 36.91
C THR A 1030 20.87 -39.99 36.02
N ALA A 1031 21.92 -40.81 35.98
CA ALA A 1031 21.88 -42.15 35.42
C ALA A 1031 22.63 -43.10 36.35
N THR A 1032 21.89 -43.64 37.31
CA THR A 1032 22.27 -44.79 38.13
C THR A 1032 22.60 -45.98 37.23
N ARG A 1033 23.82 -46.52 37.29
CA ARG A 1033 24.09 -47.91 36.88
C ARG A 1033 25.17 -48.56 37.78
N PRO A 1034 25.05 -49.88 38.05
CA PRO A 1034 25.65 -50.59 39.18
C PRO A 1034 27.12 -51.02 38.91
N PRO A 1035 27.85 -51.54 39.93
CA PRO A 1035 29.30 -51.69 39.85
C PRO A 1035 29.74 -52.84 38.93
N ARG A 1036 30.87 -52.62 38.24
CA ARG A 1036 31.52 -53.58 37.34
C ARG A 1036 32.21 -54.71 38.11
N LEU A 1037 31.86 -55.95 37.78
CA LEU A 1037 32.70 -57.14 37.96
C LEU A 1037 33.51 -57.37 36.68
N GLY A 1038 34.77 -57.76 36.85
CA GLY A 1038 35.81 -57.63 35.84
C GLY A 1038 35.97 -58.76 34.82
N THR A 1039 37.15 -58.70 34.21
CA THR A 1039 37.94 -59.71 33.49
C THR A 1039 38.04 -59.65 31.94
N ARG A 1040 39.32 -59.52 31.54
CA ARG A 1040 40.07 -60.16 30.44
C ARG A 1040 39.85 -59.77 28.97
N SER A 1041 40.86 -59.04 28.46
CA SER A 1041 41.88 -59.47 27.47
C SER A 1041 41.46 -60.15 26.16
N SER A 1042 42.08 -59.63 25.08
CA SER A 1042 42.34 -60.20 23.73
C SER A 1042 41.10 -60.36 22.84
N ARG A 1043 41.08 -59.90 21.59
CA ARG A 1043 42.09 -59.68 20.55
C ARG A 1043 41.82 -58.39 19.78
#